data_AF-A0AA39LKR0-F1
#
_entry.id   AF-A0AA39LKR0-F1
#
_cell.length_a   1.000
_cell.length_b   1.000
_cell.length_c   1.000
_cell.angle_alpha   90.00
_cell.angle_beta   90.00
_cell.angle_gamma   90.00
#
_symmetry.space_group_name_H-M   'P 1'
#
loop_
_entity.id
_entity.type
_entity.pdbx_description
1 polymer ?
#
loop_
_entity_poly.entity_id
_entity_poly.type
_entity_poly.pdbx_seq_one_letter_code
_entity_poly.pdbx_strand_id
1 'polypeptide(L)'
;MLLQTAVVVVSIYAFVAYLVHQKRKNLPPGPTPWPLFGNLPDFFFGSLQGKNTVQLLTEWKKNFGGVFTVWLGSMPVVNVCDYKTTIDSFVRNGEAHTGRFQDYMFRAMRNGYGVIFSEGPLWQEQRRFTLHVLRNFGLGRNLMQTRILEEVEYSFGALDRKIEKSGKQKVVINPAELLDPLIGSIINKILTGCRFDESNMAEFVELKHSLDKSLASLSFIDGVLLNEFTTKLPGFKQRSQHLMEAGIAIIAKLKKTVEQRKVQIANGTYLLEADQPNDYIDAYLSEMEKRRANHDDMGYFNEDSLVVNLMDLWAAGMETTILTLCWCLIYLLNAPEVQDKARMEILNCTGGNRDVELDDKKNLPYLSAVVTETQRLASIVTFNLIHKTTTKTVVDNYMIPEGTSITHQISVIMSNEDEFKGPLKFNPDRFIGTKLEQQVIAFGVGKRSCLGESLARAELFLILGNLLQRYKISVPNGQKPPSTEELNVVGVMHRCKSYECAFEKVMCYIYRVTIEPRVVASRMGALVGPPPKYVTYWEDLSDFIDYLQRMERTAKNTIFEIAYKRLGNRNVTDGFKRTHWNNLKTILVYCSAPNILTAISVASDTCGVIAETSRSAKEGFVQLFQSTFDCLHVEFLSQAAVSNSNTSMYQIGDKRLWSKMDYWYLGQGDGAVPDITVP
;
A
#
# COMPACT_ATOMS: atom_id res chain seq x y z
N MET A 1 -8.02 -64.40 -8.93
CA MET A 1 -7.15 -63.27 -8.53
C MET A 1 -7.76 -61.91 -8.84
N LEU A 2 -7.92 -61.48 -10.10
CA LEU A 2 -8.42 -60.12 -10.43
C LEU A 2 -9.79 -59.77 -9.83
N LEU A 3 -10.74 -60.72 -9.81
CA LEU A 3 -12.06 -60.52 -9.20
C LEU A 3 -11.97 -60.40 -7.68
N GLN A 4 -11.12 -61.21 -7.02
CA GLN A 4 -10.91 -61.17 -5.58
C GLN A 4 -10.23 -59.85 -5.16
N THR A 5 -9.23 -59.39 -5.90
CA THR A 5 -8.60 -58.09 -5.66
C THR A 5 -9.58 -56.94 -5.87
N ALA A 6 -10.43 -57.00 -6.90
CA ALA A 6 -11.47 -56.00 -7.12
C ALA A 6 -12.49 -55.95 -5.98
N VAL A 7 -12.96 -57.11 -5.51
CA VAL A 7 -13.90 -57.19 -4.37
C VAL A 7 -13.29 -56.61 -3.09
N VAL A 8 -12.00 -56.90 -2.81
CA VAL A 8 -11.30 -56.35 -1.64
C VAL A 8 -11.18 -54.83 -1.75
N VAL A 9 -10.76 -54.29 -2.90
CA VAL A 9 -10.63 -52.84 -3.11
C VAL A 9 -11.97 -52.13 -2.97
N VAL A 10 -13.04 -52.67 -3.57
CA VAL A 10 -14.40 -52.11 -3.46
C VAL A 10 -14.89 -52.16 -2.01
N SER A 11 -14.64 -53.25 -1.29
CA SER A 11 -15.03 -53.38 0.12
C SER A 11 -14.29 -52.38 1.01
N ILE A 12 -12.98 -52.18 0.80
CA ILE A 12 -12.18 -51.17 1.51
C ILE A 12 -12.71 -49.77 1.18
N TYR A 13 -12.98 -49.48 -0.09
CA TYR A 13 -13.51 -48.19 -0.52
C TYR A 13 -14.88 -47.91 0.11
N ALA A 14 -15.81 -48.88 0.08
CA ALA A 14 -17.12 -48.77 0.69
C ALA A 14 -17.04 -48.58 2.21
N PHE A 15 -16.12 -49.28 2.88
CA PHE A 15 -15.87 -49.11 4.31
C PHE A 15 -15.33 -47.71 4.63
N VAL A 16 -14.35 -47.21 3.87
CA VAL A 16 -13.83 -45.84 4.03
C VAL A 16 -14.93 -44.82 3.77
N ALA A 17 -15.74 -44.99 2.71
CA ALA A 17 -16.87 -44.12 2.41
C ALA A 17 -17.90 -44.10 3.54
N TYR A 18 -18.20 -45.27 4.13
CA TYR A 18 -19.07 -45.38 5.31
C TYR A 18 -18.51 -44.63 6.52
N LEU A 19 -17.21 -44.79 6.82
CA LEU A 19 -16.55 -44.06 7.92
C LEU A 19 -16.60 -42.54 7.72
N VAL A 20 -16.33 -42.08 6.50
CA VAL A 20 -16.41 -40.65 6.14
C VAL A 20 -17.84 -40.15 6.26
N HIS A 21 -18.83 -40.92 5.79
CA HIS A 21 -20.24 -40.59 5.94
C HIS A 21 -20.65 -40.47 7.41
N GLN A 22 -20.24 -41.41 8.26
CA GLN A 22 -20.53 -41.34 9.70
C GLN A 22 -19.91 -40.10 10.36
N LYS A 23 -18.68 -39.73 10.00
CA LYS A 23 -18.06 -38.49 10.51
C LYS A 23 -18.77 -37.22 10.02
N ARG A 24 -19.32 -37.21 8.80
CA ARG A 24 -20.05 -36.05 8.24
C ARG A 24 -21.36 -35.75 8.96
N LYS A 25 -22.06 -36.76 9.50
CA LYS A 25 -23.42 -36.60 10.05
C LYS A 25 -23.54 -35.52 11.13
N ASN A 26 -22.46 -35.29 11.88
CA ASN A 26 -22.46 -34.38 13.02
C ASN A 26 -21.79 -33.02 12.71
N LEU A 27 -21.45 -32.77 11.44
CA LEU A 27 -20.78 -31.55 11.00
C LEU A 27 -21.70 -30.74 10.06
N PRO A 28 -21.43 -29.44 9.89
CA PRO A 28 -22.13 -28.62 8.90
C PRO A 28 -22.12 -29.27 7.51
N PRO A 29 -23.16 -29.04 6.67
CA PRO A 29 -23.22 -29.58 5.32
C PRO A 29 -22.04 -29.07 4.48
N GLY A 30 -21.79 -29.66 3.32
CA GLY A 30 -20.69 -29.25 2.44
C GLY A 30 -20.55 -30.16 1.23
N PRO A 31 -19.58 -29.91 0.35
CA PRO A 31 -19.32 -30.78 -0.80
C PRO A 31 -19.02 -32.21 -0.33
N THR A 32 -19.51 -33.21 -1.09
CA THR A 32 -19.30 -34.61 -0.73
C THR A 32 -17.85 -35.01 -0.93
N PRO A 33 -17.14 -35.43 0.12
CA PRO A 33 -15.74 -35.80 0.01
C PRO A 33 -15.58 -37.09 -0.79
N TRP A 34 -14.53 -37.11 -1.60
CA TRP A 34 -14.00 -38.31 -2.21
C TRP A 34 -13.36 -39.19 -1.12
N PRO A 35 -13.58 -40.51 -1.11
CA PRO A 35 -12.89 -41.39 -0.16
C PRO A 35 -11.37 -41.22 -0.26
N LEU A 36 -10.70 -41.17 0.89
CA LEU A 36 -9.27 -40.87 1.09
C LEU A 36 -8.83 -39.44 0.76
N PHE A 37 -9.29 -38.86 -0.35
CA PHE A 37 -8.81 -37.56 -0.83
C PHE A 37 -9.65 -36.36 -0.36
N GLY A 38 -10.79 -36.56 0.27
CA GLY A 38 -11.66 -35.47 0.68
C GLY A 38 -12.12 -34.65 -0.53
N ASN A 39 -12.09 -33.34 -0.42
CA ASN A 39 -12.42 -32.39 -1.49
C ASN A 39 -11.19 -31.90 -2.26
N LEU A 40 -10.02 -32.51 -2.08
CA LEU A 40 -8.81 -32.14 -2.82
C LEU A 40 -8.98 -32.23 -4.34
N PRO A 41 -9.64 -33.26 -4.91
CA PRO A 41 -9.90 -33.31 -6.35
C PRO A 41 -10.75 -32.13 -6.83
N ASP A 42 -11.67 -31.63 -6.01
CA ASP A 42 -12.54 -30.51 -6.39
C ASP A 42 -11.73 -29.21 -6.58
N PHE A 43 -10.71 -28.98 -5.75
CA PHE A 43 -9.76 -27.87 -5.95
C PHE A 43 -8.93 -28.04 -7.23
N PHE A 44 -8.49 -29.26 -7.52
CA PHE A 44 -7.73 -29.56 -8.73
C PHE A 44 -8.57 -29.35 -10.00
N PHE A 45 -9.79 -29.90 -10.04
CA PHE A 45 -10.71 -29.72 -11.16
C PHE A 45 -11.18 -28.27 -11.30
N GLY A 46 -11.39 -27.56 -10.18
CA GLY A 46 -11.69 -26.13 -10.19
C GLY A 46 -10.56 -25.32 -10.84
N SER A 47 -9.31 -25.61 -10.49
CA SER A 47 -8.13 -24.98 -11.10
C SER A 47 -8.05 -25.23 -12.61
N LEU A 48 -8.34 -26.46 -13.07
CA LEU A 48 -8.43 -26.77 -14.51
C LEU A 48 -9.53 -26.01 -15.25
N GLN A 49 -10.58 -25.59 -14.53
CA GLN A 49 -11.65 -24.72 -15.05
C GLN A 49 -11.30 -23.23 -14.97
N GLY A 50 -10.08 -22.88 -14.55
CA GLY A 50 -9.66 -21.50 -14.33
C GLY A 50 -10.23 -20.86 -13.06
N LYS A 51 -10.82 -21.66 -12.16
CA LYS A 51 -11.35 -21.17 -10.88
C LYS A 51 -10.28 -21.18 -9.82
N ASN A 52 -10.21 -20.10 -9.05
CA ASN A 52 -9.35 -20.06 -7.88
C ASN A 52 -10.02 -20.51 -6.59
N THR A 53 -9.18 -20.63 -5.56
CA THR A 53 -9.59 -21.07 -4.22
C THR A 53 -10.75 -20.22 -3.68
N VAL A 54 -10.69 -18.90 -3.83
CA VAL A 54 -11.72 -17.98 -3.32
C VAL A 54 -13.03 -18.15 -4.08
N GLN A 55 -12.98 -18.27 -5.42
CA GLN A 55 -14.14 -18.51 -6.26
C GLN A 55 -14.82 -19.84 -5.92
N LEU A 56 -14.05 -20.92 -5.76
CA LEU A 56 -14.58 -22.23 -5.40
C LEU A 56 -15.26 -22.21 -4.02
N LEU A 57 -14.61 -21.61 -3.01
CA LEU A 57 -15.21 -21.44 -1.68
C LEU A 57 -16.48 -20.56 -1.72
N THR A 58 -16.51 -19.56 -2.59
CA THR A 58 -17.69 -18.68 -2.78
C THR A 58 -18.84 -19.45 -3.44
N GLU A 59 -18.57 -20.32 -4.41
CA GLU A 59 -19.58 -21.22 -4.99
C GLU A 59 -20.13 -22.19 -3.95
N TRP A 60 -19.27 -22.77 -3.11
CA TRP A 60 -19.73 -23.63 -2.02
C TRP A 60 -20.53 -22.88 -0.97
N LYS A 61 -20.16 -21.63 -0.64
CA LYS A 61 -20.98 -20.76 0.22
C LYS A 61 -22.38 -20.58 -0.37
N LYS A 62 -22.50 -20.33 -1.68
CA LYS A 62 -23.81 -20.19 -2.35
C LYS A 62 -24.65 -21.48 -2.27
N ASN A 63 -24.00 -22.64 -2.35
CA ASN A 63 -24.70 -23.94 -2.37
C ASN A 63 -25.04 -24.49 -0.98
N PHE A 64 -24.20 -24.24 0.03
CA PHE A 64 -24.30 -24.85 1.36
C PHE A 64 -24.56 -23.85 2.49
N GLY A 65 -24.56 -22.54 2.19
CA GLY A 65 -24.75 -21.46 3.15
C GLY A 65 -23.45 -20.95 3.78
N GLY A 66 -23.60 -20.12 4.81
CA GLY A 66 -22.52 -19.42 5.49
C GLY A 66 -21.50 -20.27 6.25
N VAL A 67 -21.92 -21.47 6.66
CA VAL A 67 -21.11 -22.39 7.46
C VAL A 67 -21.18 -23.76 6.81
N PHE A 68 -20.03 -24.26 6.33
CA PHE A 68 -19.95 -25.55 5.64
C PHE A 68 -18.63 -26.28 5.89
N THR A 69 -18.64 -27.60 5.71
CA THR A 69 -17.46 -28.44 5.94
C THR A 69 -16.76 -28.78 4.63
N VAL A 70 -15.45 -28.51 4.56
CA VAL A 70 -14.55 -28.95 3.48
C VAL A 70 -13.61 -29.99 4.05
N TRP A 71 -13.41 -31.09 3.33
CA TRP A 71 -12.52 -32.16 3.73
C TRP A 71 -11.17 -31.99 3.04
N LEU A 72 -10.12 -31.70 3.79
CA LEU A 72 -8.75 -31.70 3.26
C LEU A 72 -8.18 -33.11 3.55
N GLY A 73 -8.24 -33.99 2.55
CA GLY A 73 -8.01 -35.43 2.73
C GLY A 73 -8.94 -36.03 3.80
N SER A 74 -8.36 -36.54 4.88
CA SER A 74 -9.11 -37.11 6.00
C SER A 74 -9.54 -36.10 7.07
N MET A 75 -9.07 -34.86 6.97
CA MET A 75 -9.32 -33.79 7.95
C MET A 75 -10.55 -32.97 7.58
N PRO A 76 -11.62 -32.96 8.40
CA PRO A 76 -12.73 -32.03 8.21
C PRO A 76 -12.35 -30.63 8.69
N VAL A 77 -12.56 -29.62 7.85
CA VAL A 77 -12.39 -28.21 8.19
C VAL A 77 -13.74 -27.51 8.06
N VAL A 78 -14.25 -26.99 9.18
CA VAL A 78 -15.45 -26.16 9.20
C VAL A 78 -15.08 -24.75 8.73
N ASN A 79 -15.74 -24.26 7.69
CA ASN A 79 -15.50 -22.95 7.09
C ASN A 79 -16.64 -22.01 7.49
N VAL A 80 -16.29 -20.88 8.08
CA VAL A 80 -17.21 -19.79 8.40
C VAL A 80 -16.97 -18.65 7.40
N CYS A 81 -17.95 -18.38 6.55
CA CYS A 81 -17.80 -17.51 5.37
C CYS A 81 -18.67 -16.24 5.42
N ASP A 82 -19.27 -15.94 6.57
CA ASP A 82 -20.05 -14.73 6.82
C ASP A 82 -19.42 -13.89 7.94
N TYR A 83 -19.48 -12.57 7.78
CA TYR A 83 -18.91 -11.62 8.74
C TYR A 83 -19.56 -11.75 10.12
N LYS A 84 -20.89 -11.75 10.19
CA LYS A 84 -21.63 -11.82 11.47
C LYS A 84 -21.28 -13.09 12.26
N THR A 85 -21.38 -14.26 11.64
CA THR A 85 -21.04 -15.54 12.27
C THR A 85 -19.57 -15.60 12.67
N THR A 86 -18.68 -15.00 11.88
CA THR A 86 -17.26 -14.89 12.23
C THR A 86 -17.05 -14.08 13.51
N ILE A 87 -17.71 -12.94 13.67
CA ILE A 87 -17.65 -12.14 14.91
C ILE A 87 -18.26 -12.89 16.09
N ASP A 88 -19.41 -13.53 15.91
CA ASP A 88 -20.08 -14.28 16.97
C ASP A 88 -19.23 -15.47 17.45
N SER A 89 -18.65 -16.24 16.53
CA SER A 89 -17.85 -17.43 16.87
C SER A 89 -16.42 -17.10 17.32
N PHE A 90 -15.68 -16.27 16.59
CA PHE A 90 -14.24 -16.08 16.85
C PHE A 90 -13.95 -14.91 17.79
N VAL A 91 -14.87 -13.95 17.95
CA VAL A 91 -14.69 -12.81 18.87
C VAL A 91 -15.49 -13.04 20.14
N ARG A 92 -16.83 -13.14 20.06
CA ARG A 92 -17.68 -13.27 21.25
C ARG A 92 -17.46 -14.61 21.96
N ASN A 93 -17.33 -15.69 21.20
CA ASN A 93 -16.99 -17.03 21.70
C ASN A 93 -15.53 -17.42 21.38
N GLY A 94 -14.62 -16.45 21.45
CA GLY A 94 -13.25 -16.62 20.97
C GLY A 94 -12.41 -17.64 21.74
N GLU A 95 -12.77 -17.99 22.99
CA GLU A 95 -12.04 -18.97 23.82
C GLU A 95 -12.05 -20.36 23.23
N ALA A 96 -13.22 -20.78 22.74
CA ALA A 96 -13.41 -22.07 22.08
C ALA A 96 -12.59 -22.18 20.78
N HIS A 97 -12.07 -21.08 20.23
CA HIS A 97 -11.40 -21.03 18.91
C HIS A 97 -9.93 -20.61 18.99
N THR A 98 -9.30 -20.77 20.16
CA THR A 98 -7.89 -20.40 20.40
C THR A 98 -6.90 -21.48 19.96
N GLY A 99 -7.34 -22.71 19.69
CA GLY A 99 -6.49 -23.80 19.23
C GLY A 99 -5.99 -23.56 17.80
N ARG A 100 -4.91 -24.26 17.43
CA ARG A 100 -4.30 -24.14 16.11
C ARG A 100 -4.04 -25.52 15.53
N PHE A 101 -4.34 -25.69 14.25
CA PHE A 101 -3.94 -26.91 13.56
C PHE A 101 -2.42 -26.89 13.36
N GLN A 102 -1.75 -27.95 13.83
CA GLN A 102 -0.32 -28.18 13.65
C GLN A 102 -0.15 -29.30 12.65
N ASP A 103 0.22 -28.97 11.42
CA ASP A 103 0.68 -29.96 10.46
C ASP A 103 2.01 -30.58 10.93
N TYR A 104 2.25 -31.80 10.45
CA TYR A 104 3.40 -32.59 10.87
C TYR A 104 4.74 -31.93 10.49
N MET A 105 4.84 -31.32 9.31
CA MET A 105 6.10 -30.76 8.82
C MET A 105 6.54 -29.54 9.62
N PHE A 106 5.67 -28.56 9.79
CA PHE A 106 6.00 -27.36 10.56
C PHE A 106 6.24 -27.72 12.02
N ARG A 107 5.51 -28.70 12.58
CA ARG A 107 5.80 -29.19 13.94
C ARG A 107 7.18 -29.86 14.04
N ALA A 108 7.55 -30.70 13.09
CA ALA A 108 8.84 -31.40 13.07
C ALA A 108 10.02 -30.44 12.90
N MET A 109 9.89 -29.43 12.05
CA MET A 109 10.92 -28.40 11.85
C MET A 109 11.14 -27.54 13.10
N ARG A 110 10.06 -27.21 13.82
CA ARG A 110 10.04 -26.17 14.87
C ARG A 110 10.00 -26.72 16.29
N ASN A 111 9.96 -28.05 16.45
CA ASN A 111 9.69 -28.72 17.73
C ASN A 111 8.38 -28.27 18.41
N GLY A 112 7.41 -27.76 17.65
CA GLY A 112 6.15 -27.22 18.17
C GLY A 112 6.24 -25.82 18.83
N TYR A 113 7.40 -25.17 18.80
CA TYR A 113 7.59 -23.80 19.27
C TYR A 113 7.06 -22.75 18.28
N GLY A 114 7.09 -21.48 18.69
CA GLY A 114 6.67 -20.33 17.89
C GLY A 114 5.39 -19.67 18.41
N VAL A 115 4.93 -18.64 17.70
CA VAL A 115 3.72 -17.87 18.03
C VAL A 115 2.59 -18.07 17.00
N ILE A 116 2.91 -18.53 15.78
CA ILE A 116 1.92 -18.72 14.70
C ILE A 116 1.19 -20.06 14.85
N PHE A 117 1.96 -21.15 14.93
CA PHE A 117 1.44 -22.53 14.85
C PHE A 117 1.26 -23.23 16.21
N SER A 118 1.87 -22.71 17.26
CA SER A 118 1.75 -23.28 18.62
C SER A 118 0.34 -23.11 19.20
N GLU A 119 0.03 -23.85 20.28
CA GLU A 119 -1.24 -23.76 21.00
C GLU A 119 -1.08 -23.93 22.51
N GLY A 120 -2.18 -23.75 23.26
CA GLY A 120 -2.19 -23.94 24.70
C GLY A 120 -1.36 -22.90 25.48
N PRO A 121 -0.85 -23.27 26.66
CA PRO A 121 -0.06 -22.38 27.52
C PRO A 121 1.18 -21.79 26.83
N LEU A 122 1.89 -22.59 26.01
CA LEU A 122 3.05 -22.13 25.24
C LEU A 122 2.69 -20.92 24.36
N TRP A 123 1.63 -21.06 23.55
CA TRP A 123 1.19 -19.97 22.69
C TRP A 123 0.76 -18.73 23.51
N GLN A 124 0.03 -18.93 24.60
CA GLN A 124 -0.46 -17.83 25.42
C GLN A 124 0.70 -17.03 26.04
N GLU A 125 1.70 -17.72 26.57
CA GLU A 125 2.88 -17.10 27.16
C GLU A 125 3.70 -16.36 26.10
N GLN A 126 4.06 -17.05 25.01
CA GLN A 126 4.88 -16.48 23.94
C GLN A 126 4.18 -15.29 23.28
N ARG A 127 2.90 -15.42 22.90
CA ARG A 127 2.14 -14.31 22.30
C ARG A 127 2.03 -13.11 23.22
N ARG A 128 1.79 -13.32 24.52
CA ARG A 128 1.66 -12.22 25.49
C ARG A 128 2.98 -11.47 25.62
N PHE A 129 4.08 -12.20 25.75
CA PHE A 129 5.41 -11.62 25.78
C PHE A 129 5.70 -10.83 24.50
N THR A 130 5.48 -11.45 23.34
CA THR A 130 5.75 -10.78 22.06
C THR A 130 4.90 -9.52 21.89
N LEU A 131 3.60 -9.54 22.20
CA LEU A 131 2.75 -8.34 22.18
C LEU A 131 3.27 -7.23 23.08
N HIS A 132 3.79 -7.58 24.26
CA HIS A 132 4.35 -6.62 25.21
C HIS A 132 5.62 -5.96 24.64
N VAL A 133 6.57 -6.77 24.17
CA VAL A 133 7.83 -6.27 23.59
C VAL A 133 7.57 -5.40 22.37
N LEU A 134 6.73 -5.88 21.46
CA LEU A 134 6.34 -5.17 20.26
C LEU A 134 5.74 -3.79 20.58
N ARG A 135 4.83 -3.71 21.56
CA ARG A 135 4.25 -2.44 22.03
C ARG A 135 5.31 -1.49 22.61
N ASN A 136 6.30 -2.02 23.35
CA ASN A 136 7.39 -1.22 23.91
C ASN A 136 8.30 -0.66 22.80
N PHE A 137 8.49 -1.38 21.70
CA PHE A 137 9.20 -0.89 20.50
C PHE A 137 8.39 0.04 19.61
N GLY A 138 7.26 0.53 20.12
CA GLY A 138 6.50 1.59 19.49
C GLY A 138 5.33 1.11 18.67
N LEU A 139 4.96 -0.17 18.67
CA LEU A 139 3.74 -0.61 17.98
C LEU A 139 2.52 0.17 18.48
N GLY A 140 1.97 1.02 17.60
CA GLY A 140 0.89 1.95 17.89
C GLY A 140 1.30 3.28 18.53
N ARG A 141 2.58 3.69 18.44
CA ARG A 141 3.14 4.95 18.96
C ARG A 141 4.09 5.61 17.94
N ASN A 142 4.52 6.85 18.21
CA ASN A 142 5.40 7.64 17.34
C ASN A 142 6.74 6.97 17.03
N LEU A 143 7.30 6.17 17.96
CA LEU A 143 8.57 5.47 17.73
C LEU A 143 8.53 4.49 16.54
N MET A 144 7.40 3.83 16.31
CA MET A 144 7.23 2.95 15.13
C MET A 144 7.22 3.75 13.84
N GLN A 145 6.53 4.91 13.82
CA GLN A 145 6.57 5.81 12.67
C GLN A 145 8.00 6.23 12.36
N THR A 146 8.76 6.69 13.35
CA THR A 146 10.16 7.10 13.16
C THR A 146 10.99 5.98 12.53
N ARG A 147 10.89 4.75 13.07
CA ARG A 147 11.61 3.60 12.52
C ARG A 147 11.21 3.28 11.07
N ILE A 148 9.93 3.38 10.72
CA ILE A 148 9.45 3.15 9.35
C ILE A 148 9.97 4.25 8.42
N LEU A 149 9.84 5.52 8.81
CA LEU A 149 10.25 6.67 7.99
C LEU A 149 11.78 6.72 7.78
N GLU A 150 12.58 6.29 8.76
CA GLU A 150 14.03 6.11 8.60
C GLU A 150 14.42 5.09 7.52
N GLU A 151 13.65 4.01 7.37
CA GLU A 151 13.87 3.03 6.31
C GLU A 151 13.31 3.54 4.97
N VAL A 152 12.17 4.23 4.98
CA VAL A 152 11.59 4.90 3.79
C VAL A 152 12.59 5.87 3.19
N GLU A 153 13.18 6.76 4.00
CA GLU A 153 14.16 7.73 3.53
C GLU A 153 15.42 7.06 2.96
N TYR A 154 15.90 6.01 3.63
CA TYR A 154 17.05 5.25 3.15
C TYR A 154 16.78 4.58 1.78
N SER A 155 15.67 3.88 1.64
CA SER A 155 15.29 3.15 0.43
C SER A 155 14.91 4.10 -0.72
N PHE A 156 14.17 5.16 -0.45
CA PHE A 156 13.79 6.16 -1.45
C PHE A 156 15.00 6.98 -1.89
N GLY A 157 15.90 7.33 -0.96
CA GLY A 157 17.19 7.94 -1.32
C GLY A 157 18.04 7.04 -2.22
N ALA A 158 18.00 5.71 -2.03
CA ALA A 158 18.67 4.77 -2.94
C ALA A 158 18.02 4.74 -4.34
N LEU A 159 16.69 4.83 -4.42
CA LEU A 159 15.96 4.94 -5.68
C LEU A 159 16.25 6.27 -6.40
N ASP A 160 16.30 7.37 -5.66
CA ASP A 160 16.66 8.69 -6.18
C ASP A 160 18.06 8.68 -6.80
N ARG A 161 19.04 8.10 -6.10
CA ARG A 161 20.39 7.91 -6.66
C ARG A 161 20.38 7.05 -7.92
N LYS A 162 19.51 6.02 -8.02
CA LYS A 162 19.35 5.23 -9.25
C LYS A 162 18.77 6.07 -10.39
N ILE A 163 17.76 6.91 -10.10
CA ILE A 163 17.16 7.83 -11.09
C ILE A 163 18.22 8.82 -11.59
N GLU A 164 18.93 9.49 -10.68
CA GLU A 164 19.98 10.46 -11.00
C GLU A 164 21.09 9.84 -11.87
N LYS A 165 21.57 8.65 -11.50
CA LYS A 165 22.60 7.91 -12.28
C LYS A 165 22.11 7.49 -13.67
N SER A 166 20.81 7.30 -13.87
CA SER A 166 20.26 6.92 -15.18
C SER A 166 20.34 8.04 -16.22
N GLY A 167 20.60 9.28 -15.79
CA GLY A 167 20.57 10.48 -16.64
C GLY A 167 19.17 10.83 -17.14
N LYS A 168 18.12 10.18 -16.60
CA LYS A 168 16.70 10.39 -16.94
C LYS A 168 15.93 10.78 -15.68
N GLN A 169 14.77 11.42 -15.84
CA GLN A 169 13.85 11.70 -14.73
C GLN A 169 13.10 10.46 -14.21
N LYS A 170 13.32 9.29 -14.82
CA LYS A 170 12.64 8.05 -14.47
C LYS A 170 13.54 6.83 -14.55
N VAL A 171 13.26 5.83 -13.71
CA VAL A 171 13.90 4.51 -13.73
C VAL A 171 12.82 3.42 -13.84
N VAL A 172 13.14 2.34 -14.54
CA VAL A 172 12.29 1.15 -14.61
C VAL A 172 12.92 0.07 -13.74
N ILE A 173 12.18 -0.42 -12.75
CA ILE A 173 12.63 -1.50 -11.85
C ILE A 173 11.48 -2.45 -11.55
N ASN A 174 11.81 -3.65 -11.08
CA ASN A 174 10.83 -4.49 -10.41
C ASN A 174 10.54 -3.89 -9.01
N PRO A 175 9.26 -3.72 -8.60
CA PRO A 175 8.93 -3.18 -7.28
C PRO A 175 9.56 -3.92 -6.10
N ALA A 176 9.79 -5.24 -6.22
CA ALA A 176 10.47 -6.03 -5.20
C ALA A 176 11.89 -5.51 -4.90
N GLU A 177 12.59 -4.92 -5.88
CA GLU A 177 13.92 -4.33 -5.66
C GLU A 177 13.90 -3.14 -4.69
N LEU A 178 12.75 -2.49 -4.53
CA LEU A 178 12.54 -1.40 -3.58
C LEU A 178 11.92 -1.91 -2.28
N LEU A 179 10.87 -2.73 -2.40
CA LEU A 179 10.01 -3.10 -1.28
C LEU A 179 10.63 -4.18 -0.39
N ASP A 180 11.33 -5.16 -0.96
CA ASP A 180 11.96 -6.26 -0.21
C ASP A 180 12.98 -5.73 0.82
N PRO A 181 14.00 -4.93 0.43
CA PRO A 181 14.97 -4.42 1.40
C PRO A 181 14.35 -3.41 2.37
N LEU A 182 13.37 -2.62 1.94
CA LEU A 182 12.68 -1.64 2.78
C LEU A 182 11.96 -2.34 3.94
N ILE A 183 11.03 -3.25 3.62
CA ILE A 183 10.17 -3.89 4.60
C ILE A 183 10.95 -4.94 5.40
N GLY A 184 11.86 -5.67 4.73
CA GLY A 184 12.77 -6.59 5.40
C GLY A 184 13.61 -5.90 6.46
N SER A 185 14.10 -4.68 6.19
CA SER A 185 14.87 -3.90 7.17
C SER A 185 14.04 -3.43 8.36
N ILE A 186 12.77 -3.03 8.16
CA ILE A 186 11.89 -2.61 9.26
C ILE A 186 11.72 -3.74 10.27
N ILE A 187 11.32 -4.93 9.82
CA ILE A 187 11.14 -6.06 10.73
C ILE A 187 12.48 -6.55 11.30
N ASN A 188 13.55 -6.59 10.51
CA ASN A 188 14.85 -7.07 10.99
C ASN A 188 15.43 -6.12 12.05
N LYS A 189 15.24 -4.80 11.92
CA LYS A 189 15.65 -3.82 12.94
C LYS A 189 14.87 -3.99 14.24
N ILE A 190 13.59 -4.33 14.18
CA ILE A 190 12.78 -4.64 15.37
C ILE A 190 13.26 -5.93 16.05
N LEU A 191 13.67 -6.93 15.27
CA LEU A 191 14.01 -8.25 15.79
C LEU A 191 15.46 -8.36 16.27
N THR A 192 16.41 -7.79 15.53
CA THR A 192 17.85 -7.97 15.75
C THR A 192 18.63 -6.66 15.86
N GLY A 193 17.95 -5.51 15.79
CA GLY A 193 18.59 -4.19 15.85
C GLY A 193 19.34 -3.78 14.57
N CYS A 194 19.33 -4.60 13.51
CA CYS A 194 20.07 -4.36 12.28
C CYS A 194 19.16 -4.16 11.08
N ARG A 195 19.50 -3.23 10.19
CA ARG A 195 18.89 -3.12 8.85
C ARG A 195 19.65 -3.94 7.82
N PHE A 196 19.04 -4.13 6.65
CA PHE A 196 19.74 -4.67 5.49
C PHE A 196 20.35 -3.53 4.65
N ASP A 197 21.67 -3.56 4.50
CA ASP A 197 22.46 -2.62 3.71
C ASP A 197 23.39 -3.39 2.75
N GLU A 198 24.27 -2.68 2.03
CA GLU A 198 25.17 -3.28 1.04
C GLU A 198 26.03 -4.43 1.60
N SER A 199 26.32 -4.46 2.91
CA SER A 199 27.17 -5.47 3.55
C SER A 199 26.48 -6.83 3.77
N ASN A 200 25.16 -6.83 3.95
CA ASN A 200 24.38 -8.00 4.32
C ASN A 200 23.18 -8.27 3.38
N MET A 201 22.98 -7.43 2.35
CA MET A 201 21.89 -7.58 1.38
C MET A 201 21.94 -8.91 0.63
N ALA A 202 23.12 -9.40 0.28
CA ALA A 202 23.27 -10.66 -0.46
C ALA A 202 22.68 -11.85 0.33
N GLU A 203 22.93 -11.88 1.64
CA GLU A 203 22.39 -12.90 2.53
C GLU A 203 20.87 -12.78 2.69
N PHE A 204 20.36 -11.55 2.80
CA PHE A 204 18.93 -11.30 2.84
C PHE A 204 18.23 -11.84 1.58
N VAL A 205 18.76 -11.52 0.40
CA VAL A 205 18.21 -11.94 -0.89
C VAL A 205 18.20 -13.47 -1.00
N GLU A 206 19.25 -14.16 -0.57
CA GLU A 206 19.31 -15.63 -0.59
C GLU A 206 18.24 -16.27 0.31
N LEU A 207 18.09 -15.78 1.54
CA LEU A 207 17.08 -16.28 2.49
C LEU A 207 15.66 -15.97 2.01
N LYS A 208 15.43 -14.75 1.49
CA LYS A 208 14.14 -14.32 0.95
C LYS A 208 13.75 -15.16 -0.26
N HIS A 209 14.66 -15.34 -1.22
CA HIS A 209 14.40 -16.15 -2.41
C HIS A 209 14.06 -17.60 -2.07
N SER A 210 14.78 -18.18 -1.10
CA SER A 210 14.50 -19.53 -0.62
C SER A 210 13.13 -19.61 0.05
N LEU A 211 12.78 -18.64 0.90
CA LEU A 211 11.47 -18.55 1.52
C LEU A 211 10.35 -18.41 0.49
N ASP A 212 10.53 -17.54 -0.51
CA ASP A 212 9.57 -17.33 -1.60
C ASP A 212 9.30 -18.60 -2.38
N LYS A 213 10.35 -19.34 -2.72
CA LYS A 213 10.23 -20.61 -3.43
C LYS A 213 9.46 -21.64 -2.61
N SER A 214 9.77 -21.77 -1.32
CA SER A 214 9.05 -22.70 -0.43
C SER A 214 7.58 -22.31 -0.29
N LEU A 215 7.26 -21.04 -0.04
CA LEU A 215 5.90 -20.54 0.10
C LEU A 215 5.09 -20.60 -1.20
N ALA A 216 5.71 -20.28 -2.35
CA ALA A 216 5.07 -20.38 -3.65
C ALA A 216 4.71 -21.83 -4.00
N SER A 217 5.54 -22.79 -3.57
CA SER A 217 5.23 -24.20 -3.79
C SER A 217 4.26 -24.78 -2.75
N LEU A 218 4.09 -24.15 -1.59
CA LEU A 218 3.27 -24.67 -0.49
C LEU A 218 1.77 -24.64 -0.82
N SER A 219 1.11 -25.79 -0.65
CA SER A 219 -0.33 -25.94 -0.78
C SER A 219 -0.94 -26.53 0.49
N PHE A 220 -2.25 -26.35 0.69
CA PHE A 220 -2.96 -27.01 1.79
C PHE A 220 -2.98 -28.55 1.64
N ILE A 221 -2.70 -29.07 0.45
CA ILE A 221 -2.53 -30.51 0.18
C ILE A 221 -1.32 -31.05 0.95
N ASP A 222 -0.22 -30.29 0.96
CA ASP A 222 1.03 -30.70 1.61
C ASP A 222 0.82 -30.94 3.10
N GLY A 223 0.07 -30.06 3.79
CA GLY A 223 -0.22 -30.19 5.22
C GLY A 223 -1.04 -31.44 5.61
N VAL A 224 -1.71 -32.08 4.65
CA VAL A 224 -2.50 -33.29 4.87
C VAL A 224 -1.76 -34.53 4.38
N LEU A 225 -1.16 -34.45 3.19
CA LEU A 225 -0.47 -35.58 2.58
C LEU A 225 0.89 -35.86 3.21
N LEU A 226 1.58 -34.85 3.77
CA LEU A 226 2.92 -35.01 4.36
C LEU A 226 2.82 -35.20 5.87
N ASN A 227 2.58 -36.45 6.27
CA ASN A 227 2.52 -36.91 7.65
C ASN A 227 3.69 -37.86 7.96
N GLU A 228 3.81 -38.27 9.22
CA GLU A 228 4.91 -39.11 9.70
C GLU A 228 5.19 -40.36 8.84
N PHE A 229 4.14 -40.99 8.30
CA PHE A 229 4.27 -42.20 7.48
C PHE A 229 4.63 -41.86 6.04
N THR A 230 3.93 -40.91 5.43
CA THR A 230 4.11 -40.57 4.02
C THR A 230 5.44 -39.89 3.76
N THR A 231 5.97 -39.08 4.69
CA THR A 231 7.29 -38.44 4.53
C THR A 231 8.45 -39.45 4.49
N LYS A 232 8.22 -40.71 4.85
CA LYS A 232 9.21 -41.81 4.74
C LYS A 232 9.23 -42.42 3.33
N LEU A 233 8.21 -42.19 2.51
CA LEU A 233 8.10 -42.74 1.15
C LEU A 233 8.93 -41.92 0.13
N PRO A 234 9.52 -42.58 -0.88
CA PRO A 234 10.15 -41.88 -2.01
C PRO A 234 9.15 -40.94 -2.72
N GLY A 235 9.62 -39.78 -3.15
CA GLY A 235 8.81 -38.67 -3.69
C GLY A 235 8.34 -37.71 -2.60
N PHE A 236 7.56 -38.21 -1.63
CA PHE A 236 7.07 -37.39 -0.51
C PHE A 236 8.20 -36.92 0.40
N LYS A 237 9.25 -37.73 0.59
CA LYS A 237 10.46 -37.31 1.32
C LYS A 237 11.13 -36.10 0.66
N GLN A 238 11.35 -36.14 -0.66
CA GLN A 238 11.96 -35.05 -1.41
C GLN A 238 11.07 -33.80 -1.36
N ARG A 239 9.75 -33.98 -1.49
CA ARG A 239 8.78 -32.89 -1.38
C ARG A 239 8.83 -32.23 0.00
N SER A 240 8.81 -33.02 1.06
CA SER A 240 8.90 -32.54 2.45
C SER A 240 10.23 -31.84 2.72
N GLN A 241 11.35 -32.39 2.24
CA GLN A 241 12.67 -31.76 2.35
C GLN A 241 12.69 -30.39 1.64
N HIS A 242 12.20 -30.31 0.40
CA HIS A 242 12.14 -29.07 -0.35
C HIS A 242 11.30 -27.98 0.34
N LEU A 243 10.17 -28.36 0.95
CA LEU A 243 9.31 -27.42 1.67
C LEU A 243 9.94 -26.92 2.98
N MET A 244 10.74 -27.76 3.65
CA MET A 244 11.35 -27.43 4.94
C MET A 244 12.73 -26.78 4.83
N GLU A 245 13.44 -26.97 3.72
CA GLU A 245 14.82 -26.51 3.50
C GLU A 245 15.03 -25.03 3.84
N ALA A 246 14.21 -24.15 3.27
CA ALA A 246 14.29 -22.71 3.55
C ALA A 246 14.05 -22.38 5.02
N GLY A 247 13.06 -23.03 5.65
CA GLY A 247 12.76 -22.82 7.07
C GLY A 247 13.91 -23.26 7.98
N ILE A 248 14.55 -24.40 7.67
CA ILE A 248 15.72 -24.90 8.40
C ILE A 248 16.91 -23.95 8.24
N ALA A 249 17.16 -23.44 7.03
CA ALA A 249 18.24 -22.48 6.78
C ALA A 249 18.03 -21.17 7.57
N ILE A 250 16.80 -20.65 7.59
CA ILE A 250 16.43 -19.45 8.36
C ILE A 250 16.63 -19.69 9.87
N ILE A 251 16.15 -20.82 10.40
CA ILE A 251 16.34 -21.18 11.82
C ILE A 251 17.83 -21.25 12.16
N ALA A 252 18.63 -21.91 11.32
CA ALA A 252 20.07 -22.03 11.55
C ALA A 252 20.77 -20.66 11.58
N LYS A 253 20.38 -19.75 10.67
CA LYS A 253 20.91 -18.38 10.66
C LYS A 253 20.50 -17.59 11.90
N LEU A 254 19.22 -17.61 12.26
CA LEU A 254 18.72 -16.89 13.44
C LEU A 254 19.35 -17.42 14.73
N LYS A 255 19.57 -18.73 14.82
CA LYS A 255 20.32 -19.34 15.92
C LYS A 255 21.74 -18.80 15.99
N LYS A 256 22.45 -18.71 14.86
CA LYS A 256 23.78 -18.10 14.80
C LYS A 256 23.76 -16.64 15.25
N THR A 257 22.74 -15.87 14.88
CA THR A 257 22.58 -14.47 15.31
C THR A 257 22.38 -14.36 16.82
N VAL A 258 21.53 -15.22 17.41
CA VAL A 258 21.33 -15.26 18.88
C VAL A 258 22.62 -15.64 19.60
N GLU A 259 23.36 -16.64 19.10
CA GLU A 259 24.64 -17.04 19.69
C GLU A 259 25.69 -15.92 19.60
N GLN A 260 25.77 -15.21 18.46
CA GLN A 260 26.65 -14.07 18.32
C GLN A 260 26.33 -12.97 19.33
N ARG A 261 25.04 -12.64 19.53
CA ARG A 261 24.61 -11.65 20.54
C ARG A 261 25.01 -12.09 21.95
N LYS A 262 24.80 -13.37 22.30
CA LYS A 262 25.21 -13.92 23.61
C LYS A 262 26.72 -13.83 23.83
N VAL A 263 27.53 -14.16 22.82
CA VAL A 263 28.99 -14.02 22.90
C VAL A 263 29.41 -12.56 23.09
N GLN A 264 28.77 -11.63 22.38
CA GLN A 264 29.03 -10.19 22.50
C GLN A 264 28.65 -9.64 23.88
N ILE A 265 27.58 -10.14 24.50
CA ILE A 265 27.21 -9.81 25.87
C ILE A 265 28.25 -10.37 26.86
N ALA A 266 28.62 -11.65 26.70
CA ALA A 266 29.53 -12.33 27.62
C ALA A 266 30.96 -11.75 27.61
N ASN A 267 31.44 -11.28 26.46
CA ASN A 267 32.76 -10.67 26.33
C ASN A 267 32.77 -9.15 26.55
N GLY A 268 31.61 -8.54 26.86
CA GLY A 268 31.46 -7.11 27.15
C GLY A 268 31.50 -6.18 25.92
N THR A 269 31.49 -6.73 24.69
CA THR A 269 31.45 -5.91 23.46
C THR A 269 30.06 -5.38 23.13
N TYR A 270 29.01 -5.93 23.74
CA TYR A 270 27.64 -5.45 23.68
C TYR A 270 27.05 -5.32 25.09
N LEU A 271 26.51 -4.14 25.39
CA LEU A 271 25.86 -3.87 26.68
C LEU A 271 24.36 -4.17 26.56
N LEU A 272 23.89 -5.16 27.31
CA LEU A 272 22.47 -5.47 27.42
C LEU A 272 21.85 -4.61 28.52
N GLU A 273 21.09 -3.60 28.12
CA GLU A 273 20.29 -2.77 29.04
C GLU A 273 18.95 -3.46 29.33
N ALA A 274 18.89 -4.20 30.44
CA ALA A 274 17.72 -5.04 30.76
C ALA A 274 16.38 -4.26 30.89
N ASP A 275 16.45 -2.99 31.29
CA ASP A 275 15.27 -2.13 31.44
C ASP A 275 14.85 -1.45 30.13
N GLN A 276 15.74 -1.38 29.14
CA GLN A 276 15.50 -0.73 27.84
C GLN A 276 16.12 -1.58 26.71
N PRO A 277 15.54 -2.76 26.41
CA PRO A 277 16.05 -3.60 25.34
C PRO A 277 15.99 -2.86 23.99
N ASN A 278 17.01 -3.03 23.14
CA ASN A 278 17.06 -2.36 21.84
C ASN A 278 16.21 -3.06 20.78
N ASP A 279 16.12 -4.39 20.88
CA ASP A 279 15.46 -5.28 19.93
C ASP A 279 14.85 -6.52 20.62
N TYR A 280 14.19 -7.37 19.82
CA TYR A 280 13.46 -8.52 20.34
C TYR A 280 14.37 -9.56 21.00
N ILE A 281 15.59 -9.75 20.48
CA ILE A 281 16.58 -10.65 21.07
C ILE A 281 16.93 -10.16 22.47
N ASP A 282 17.26 -8.88 22.62
CA ASP A 282 17.59 -8.28 23.91
C ASP A 282 16.45 -8.45 24.90
N ALA A 283 15.22 -8.10 24.50
CA ALA A 283 14.06 -8.20 25.38
C ALA A 283 13.83 -9.64 25.88
N TYR A 284 14.00 -10.62 24.99
CA TYR A 284 13.81 -12.03 25.33
C TYR A 284 14.93 -12.55 26.23
N LEU A 285 16.19 -12.20 25.95
CA LEU A 285 17.33 -12.58 26.80
C LEU A 285 17.24 -11.93 28.19
N SER A 286 16.84 -10.66 28.28
CA SER A 286 16.60 -9.96 29.54
C SER A 286 15.50 -10.60 30.36
N GLU A 287 14.38 -11.00 29.74
CA GLU A 287 13.30 -11.71 30.43
C GLU A 287 13.76 -13.09 30.93
N MET A 288 14.52 -13.84 30.11
CA MET A 288 15.10 -15.11 30.54
C MET A 288 16.04 -14.96 31.74
N GLU A 289 16.88 -13.92 31.73
CA GLU A 289 17.82 -13.68 32.81
C GLU A 289 17.13 -13.20 34.09
N LYS A 290 16.13 -12.34 33.95
CA LYS A 290 15.28 -11.89 35.07
C LYS A 290 14.61 -13.06 35.77
N ARG A 291 14.02 -14.00 35.02
CA ARG A 291 13.39 -15.20 35.60
C ARG A 291 14.39 -16.08 36.33
N ARG A 292 15.58 -16.28 35.76
CA ARG A 292 16.67 -17.04 36.41
C ARG A 292 17.11 -16.39 37.71
N ALA A 293 17.35 -15.08 37.69
CA ALA A 293 17.82 -14.32 38.86
C ALA A 293 16.80 -14.34 40.00
N ASN A 294 15.51 -14.33 39.68
CA ASN A 294 14.43 -14.38 40.67
C ASN A 294 14.03 -15.80 41.08
N HIS A 295 14.61 -16.85 40.48
CA HIS A 295 14.16 -18.24 40.60
C HIS A 295 12.68 -18.46 40.23
N ASP A 296 12.17 -17.69 39.26
CA ASP A 296 10.83 -17.84 38.69
C ASP A 296 10.74 -19.07 37.78
N ASP A 297 9.52 -19.58 37.54
CA ASP A 297 9.29 -20.63 36.53
C ASP A 297 9.66 -20.11 35.13
N MET A 298 10.56 -20.83 34.46
CA MET A 298 10.95 -20.53 33.08
C MET A 298 9.80 -20.73 32.10
N GLY A 299 8.79 -21.55 32.43
CA GLY A 299 7.69 -21.85 31.53
C GLY A 299 8.20 -22.36 30.18
N TYR A 300 7.84 -21.67 29.11
CA TYR A 300 8.28 -21.94 27.74
C TYR A 300 9.38 -20.99 27.26
N PHE A 301 10.05 -20.26 28.16
CA PHE A 301 11.19 -19.40 27.81
C PHE A 301 12.48 -20.20 27.69
N ASN A 302 12.82 -20.55 26.45
CA ASN A 302 14.10 -21.13 26.08
C ASN A 302 14.60 -20.57 24.74
N GLU A 303 15.84 -20.89 24.40
CA GLU A 303 16.51 -20.41 23.19
C GLU A 303 15.84 -20.92 21.91
N ASP A 304 15.39 -22.18 21.87
CA ASP A 304 14.68 -22.71 20.70
C ASP A 304 13.36 -21.95 20.46
N SER A 305 12.65 -21.57 21.53
CA SER A 305 11.46 -20.73 21.45
C SER A 305 11.77 -19.33 20.95
N LEU A 306 12.88 -18.71 21.40
CA LEU A 306 13.35 -17.44 20.86
C LEU A 306 13.61 -17.53 19.35
N VAL A 307 14.40 -18.52 18.91
CA VAL A 307 14.77 -18.68 17.51
C VAL A 307 13.54 -18.91 16.63
N VAL A 308 12.60 -19.76 17.06
CA VAL A 308 11.38 -20.01 16.27
C VAL A 308 10.44 -18.80 16.30
N ASN A 309 10.39 -18.03 17.39
CA ASN A 309 9.65 -16.76 17.41
C ASN A 309 10.25 -15.74 16.45
N LEU A 310 11.58 -15.62 16.39
CA LEU A 310 12.26 -14.76 15.42
C LEU A 310 11.91 -15.17 13.98
N MET A 311 11.91 -16.48 13.69
CA MET A 311 11.50 -17.00 12.39
C MET A 311 10.05 -16.62 12.04
N ASP A 312 9.12 -16.82 12.99
CA ASP A 312 7.71 -16.49 12.82
C ASP A 312 7.51 -15.00 12.53
N LEU A 313 8.14 -14.14 13.32
CA LEU A 313 8.01 -12.68 13.20
C LEU A 313 8.65 -12.16 11.91
N TRP A 314 9.84 -12.68 11.55
CA TRP A 314 10.55 -12.28 10.35
C TRP A 314 9.79 -12.69 9.08
N ALA A 315 9.33 -13.94 9.00
CA ALA A 315 8.59 -14.44 7.84
C ALA A 315 7.21 -13.77 7.69
N ALA A 316 6.45 -13.64 8.78
CA ALA A 316 5.10 -13.06 8.72
C ALA A 316 5.12 -11.53 8.55
N GLY A 317 6.09 -10.85 9.16
CA GLY A 317 6.17 -9.38 9.21
C GLY A 317 6.63 -8.73 7.90
N MET A 318 7.20 -9.51 6.98
CA MET A 318 7.73 -8.98 5.72
C MET A 318 6.90 -9.40 4.50
N GLU A 319 6.73 -10.71 4.31
CA GLU A 319 6.18 -11.27 3.07
C GLU A 319 4.79 -10.71 2.75
N THR A 320 3.92 -10.64 3.77
CA THR A 320 2.53 -10.22 3.59
C THR A 320 2.39 -8.74 3.25
N THR A 321 3.21 -7.87 3.88
CA THR A 321 3.24 -6.44 3.57
C THR A 321 3.79 -6.19 2.16
N ILE A 322 4.90 -6.85 1.78
CA ILE A 322 5.48 -6.74 0.42
C ILE A 322 4.43 -7.08 -0.62
N LEU A 323 3.79 -8.26 -0.51
CA LEU A 323 2.78 -8.69 -1.49
C LEU A 323 1.60 -7.72 -1.54
N THR A 324 1.17 -7.17 -0.41
CA THR A 324 0.09 -6.17 -0.37
C THR A 324 0.47 -4.90 -1.14
N LEU A 325 1.69 -4.39 -0.98
CA LEU A 325 2.16 -3.21 -1.71
C LEU A 325 2.40 -3.51 -3.20
N CYS A 326 2.92 -4.69 -3.54
CA CYS A 326 3.02 -5.14 -4.92
C CYS A 326 1.63 -5.19 -5.59
N TRP A 327 0.60 -5.71 -4.92
CA TRP A 327 -0.77 -5.67 -5.45
C TRP A 327 -1.32 -4.25 -5.52
N CYS A 328 -1.02 -3.39 -4.54
CA CYS A 328 -1.38 -1.97 -4.58
C CYS A 328 -0.88 -1.30 -5.85
N LEU A 329 0.38 -1.52 -6.20
CA LEU A 329 1.00 -0.96 -7.40
C LEU A 329 0.37 -1.51 -8.68
N ILE A 330 0.05 -2.81 -8.74
CA ILE A 330 -0.72 -3.39 -9.86
C ILE A 330 -2.05 -2.68 -10.02
N TYR A 331 -2.79 -2.47 -8.93
CA TYR A 331 -4.10 -1.81 -8.99
C TYR A 331 -3.99 -0.34 -9.41
N LEU A 332 -3.00 0.39 -8.90
CA LEU A 332 -2.76 1.78 -9.29
C LEU A 332 -2.29 1.93 -10.74
N LEU A 333 -1.54 0.96 -11.27
CA LEU A 333 -1.15 0.93 -12.70
C LEU A 333 -2.33 0.64 -13.62
N ASN A 334 -3.32 -0.11 -13.13
CA ASN A 334 -4.57 -0.39 -13.85
C ASN A 334 -5.65 0.69 -13.62
N ALA A 335 -5.49 1.56 -12.62
CA ALA A 335 -6.39 2.67 -12.31
C ALA A 335 -5.60 3.96 -11.98
N PRO A 336 -4.91 4.57 -12.96
CA PRO A 336 -4.07 5.76 -12.72
C PRO A 336 -4.81 6.94 -12.09
N GLU A 337 -6.12 7.08 -12.34
CA GLU A 337 -6.98 8.10 -11.74
C GLU A 337 -7.05 8.01 -10.21
N VAL A 338 -6.94 6.79 -9.66
CA VAL A 338 -6.89 6.58 -8.22
C VAL A 338 -5.57 7.10 -7.65
N GLN A 339 -4.46 6.89 -8.37
CA GLN A 339 -3.15 7.40 -8.00
C GLN A 339 -3.14 8.92 -7.96
N ASP A 340 -3.69 9.57 -8.99
CA ASP A 340 -3.72 11.03 -9.09
C ASP A 340 -4.59 11.64 -7.98
N LYS A 341 -5.76 11.05 -7.71
CA LYS A 341 -6.64 11.50 -6.62
C LYS A 341 -5.99 11.35 -5.24
N ALA A 342 -5.33 10.22 -4.96
CA ALA A 342 -4.60 10.03 -3.72
C ALA A 342 -3.42 11.00 -3.59
N ARG A 343 -2.67 11.23 -4.67
CA ARG A 343 -1.57 12.19 -4.69
C ARG A 343 -2.04 13.60 -4.40
N MET A 344 -3.13 14.07 -5.01
CA MET A 344 -3.68 15.41 -4.74
C MET A 344 -4.06 15.56 -3.26
N GLU A 345 -4.73 14.56 -2.67
CA GLU A 345 -5.06 14.56 -1.24
C GLU A 345 -3.80 14.67 -0.37
N ILE A 346 -2.77 13.88 -0.68
CA ILE A 346 -1.49 13.89 0.02
C ILE A 346 -0.81 15.26 -0.07
N LEU A 347 -0.67 15.80 -1.28
CA LEU A 347 0.00 17.09 -1.50
C LEU A 347 -0.72 18.23 -0.80
N ASN A 348 -2.05 18.23 -0.79
CA ASN A 348 -2.84 19.24 -0.07
C ASN A 348 -2.63 19.14 1.46
N CYS A 349 -2.51 17.93 2.01
CA CYS A 349 -2.31 17.73 3.45
C CYS A 349 -0.87 18.04 3.91
N THR A 350 0.14 17.69 3.10
CA THR A 350 1.55 17.85 3.48
C THR A 350 2.17 19.15 2.94
N GLY A 351 1.49 19.86 2.04
CA GLY A 351 2.06 20.97 1.28
C GLY A 351 3.19 20.55 0.32
N GLY A 352 3.39 19.24 0.13
CA GLY A 352 4.48 18.69 -0.68
C GLY A 352 5.89 18.87 -0.11
N ASN A 353 6.07 19.44 1.09
CA ASN A 353 7.38 19.79 1.65
C ASN A 353 7.87 18.91 2.81
N ARG A 354 7.00 18.04 3.34
CA ARG A 354 7.31 17.09 4.40
C ARG A 354 6.73 15.72 4.08
N ASP A 355 7.23 14.70 4.75
CA ASP A 355 6.71 13.34 4.62
C ASP A 355 5.29 13.20 5.19
N VAL A 356 4.56 12.20 4.69
CA VAL A 356 3.31 11.73 5.27
C VAL A 356 3.60 11.04 6.60
N GLU A 357 2.86 11.44 7.63
CA GLU A 357 2.95 10.90 8.99
C GLU A 357 1.63 10.21 9.41
N LEU A 358 1.64 9.40 10.47
CA LEU A 358 0.45 8.70 10.95
C LEU A 358 -0.63 9.66 11.46
N ASP A 359 -0.24 10.82 11.98
CA ASP A 359 -1.17 11.85 12.45
C ASP A 359 -1.96 12.51 11.30
N ASP A 360 -1.47 12.40 10.06
CA ASP A 360 -2.16 12.85 8.86
C ASP A 360 -3.32 11.93 8.46
N LYS A 361 -3.39 10.71 9.01
CA LYS A 361 -4.39 9.71 8.60
C LYS A 361 -5.84 10.20 8.65
N LYS A 362 -6.18 11.04 9.63
CA LYS A 362 -7.51 11.66 9.76
C LYS A 362 -7.82 12.66 8.64
N ASN A 363 -6.80 13.26 8.05
CA ASN A 363 -6.87 14.23 6.95
C ASN A 363 -6.63 13.58 5.57
N LEU A 364 -6.28 12.29 5.54
CA LEU A 364 -6.05 11.49 4.34
C LEU A 364 -7.05 10.31 4.23
N PRO A 365 -8.37 10.59 4.21
CA PRO A 365 -9.39 9.54 4.14
C PRO A 365 -9.33 8.74 2.83
N TYR A 366 -8.97 9.36 1.70
CA TYR A 366 -8.88 8.67 0.42
C TYR A 366 -7.64 7.77 0.36
N LEU A 367 -6.47 8.21 0.83
CA LEU A 367 -5.31 7.31 0.99
C LEU A 367 -5.64 6.13 1.92
N SER A 368 -6.34 6.38 3.02
CA SER A 368 -6.81 5.32 3.92
C SER A 368 -7.75 4.34 3.22
N ALA A 369 -8.64 4.84 2.35
CA ALA A 369 -9.52 4.03 1.53
C ALA A 369 -8.75 3.22 0.47
N VAL A 370 -7.71 3.77 -0.15
CA VAL A 370 -6.83 3.06 -1.08
C VAL A 370 -6.14 1.89 -0.39
N VAL A 371 -5.54 2.12 0.79
CA VAL A 371 -4.92 1.05 1.58
C VAL A 371 -5.95 -0.03 1.92
N THR A 372 -7.14 0.36 2.37
CA THR A 372 -8.21 -0.57 2.76
C THR A 372 -8.72 -1.39 1.57
N GLU A 373 -8.92 -0.75 0.41
CA GLU A 373 -9.34 -1.45 -0.81
C GLU A 373 -8.26 -2.40 -1.33
N THR A 374 -7.00 -2.01 -1.24
CA THR A 374 -5.87 -2.89 -1.57
C THR A 374 -5.90 -4.13 -0.69
N GLN A 375 -6.05 -4.00 0.63
CA GLN A 375 -6.11 -5.16 1.53
C GLN A 375 -7.32 -6.06 1.24
N ARG A 376 -8.48 -5.47 0.96
CA ARG A 376 -9.70 -6.20 0.64
C ARG A 376 -9.56 -6.99 -0.66
N LEU A 377 -9.13 -6.32 -1.73
CA LEU A 377 -9.07 -6.90 -3.07
C LEU A 377 -7.88 -7.85 -3.24
N ALA A 378 -6.72 -7.50 -2.69
CA ALA A 378 -5.54 -8.36 -2.73
C ALA A 378 -5.71 -9.59 -1.85
N SER A 379 -6.44 -9.50 -0.73
CA SER A 379 -6.76 -10.64 0.15
C SER A 379 -5.64 -11.68 0.25
N ILE A 380 -4.45 -11.25 0.70
CA ILE A 380 -3.19 -12.00 0.54
C ILE A 380 -3.27 -13.44 1.03
N VAL A 381 -4.04 -13.71 2.10
CA VAL A 381 -4.27 -15.07 2.57
C VAL A 381 -5.58 -15.59 1.93
N THR A 382 -5.45 -16.38 0.88
CA THR A 382 -6.57 -16.91 0.08
C THR A 382 -7.36 -17.98 0.82
N PHE A 383 -6.68 -18.81 1.61
CA PHE A 383 -7.24 -19.77 2.55
C PHE A 383 -6.67 -19.48 3.94
N ASN A 384 -7.52 -19.09 4.88
CA ASN A 384 -7.06 -18.61 6.18
C ASN A 384 -6.43 -19.75 7.03
N LEU A 385 -5.53 -19.37 7.94
CA LEU A 385 -4.88 -20.31 8.86
C LEU A 385 -5.93 -21.10 9.66
N ILE A 386 -5.74 -22.41 9.76
CA ILE A 386 -6.72 -23.31 10.36
C ILE A 386 -6.64 -23.24 11.89
N HIS A 387 -7.74 -22.86 12.53
CA HIS A 387 -7.92 -22.94 13.98
C HIS A 387 -8.38 -24.35 14.36
N LYS A 388 -8.36 -24.64 15.66
CA LYS A 388 -8.91 -25.85 16.24
C LYS A 388 -9.79 -25.47 17.41
N THR A 389 -10.97 -26.09 17.51
CA THR A 389 -11.85 -25.86 18.66
C THR A 389 -11.22 -26.46 19.93
N THR A 390 -11.12 -25.69 21.01
CA THR A 390 -10.58 -26.14 22.30
C THR A 390 -11.63 -26.75 23.22
N THR A 391 -12.90 -26.51 22.92
CA THR A 391 -14.06 -27.10 23.61
C THR A 391 -15.17 -27.32 22.60
N LYS A 392 -16.15 -28.16 22.97
CA LYS A 392 -17.40 -28.29 22.20
C LYS A 392 -18.13 -26.94 22.16
N THR A 393 -18.47 -26.45 20.97
CA THR A 393 -18.95 -25.08 20.77
C THR A 393 -20.00 -24.95 19.67
N VAL A 394 -20.92 -24.00 19.82
CA VAL A 394 -21.95 -23.71 18.80
C VAL A 394 -21.41 -22.68 17.81
N VAL A 395 -21.53 -22.97 16.52
CA VAL A 395 -21.22 -22.07 15.41
C VAL A 395 -22.45 -22.00 14.52
N ASP A 396 -23.09 -20.84 14.47
CA ASP A 396 -24.42 -20.68 13.87
C ASP A 396 -25.41 -21.69 14.49
N ASN A 397 -25.98 -22.60 13.69
CA ASN A 397 -26.95 -23.59 14.14
C ASN A 397 -26.30 -24.95 14.48
N TYR A 398 -24.97 -25.03 14.38
CA TYR A 398 -24.24 -26.30 14.39
C TYR A 398 -23.46 -26.49 15.68
N MET A 399 -23.57 -27.70 16.24
CA MET A 399 -22.81 -28.10 17.41
C MET A 399 -21.47 -28.71 16.98
N ILE A 400 -20.39 -27.95 17.11
CA ILE A 400 -19.04 -28.36 16.69
C ILE A 400 -18.32 -29.08 17.84
N PRO A 401 -17.85 -30.33 17.65
CA PRO A 401 -17.10 -31.07 18.67
C PRO A 401 -15.75 -30.42 18.99
N GLU A 402 -15.22 -30.65 20.19
CA GLU A 402 -13.85 -30.30 20.56
C GLU A 402 -12.83 -30.95 19.60
N GLY A 403 -11.70 -30.27 19.37
CA GLY A 403 -10.64 -30.75 18.48
C GLY A 403 -10.95 -30.63 16.98
N THR A 404 -12.10 -30.09 16.59
CA THR A 404 -12.47 -29.90 15.19
C THR A 404 -11.66 -28.76 14.56
N SER A 405 -11.09 -29.00 13.39
CA SER A 405 -10.45 -27.94 12.58
C SER A 405 -11.52 -26.99 12.04
N ILE A 406 -11.29 -25.69 12.23
CA ILE A 406 -12.26 -24.65 11.88
C ILE A 406 -11.52 -23.40 11.42
N THR A 407 -12.06 -22.64 10.47
CA THR A 407 -11.47 -21.38 10.03
C THR A 407 -12.54 -20.41 9.54
N HIS A 408 -12.32 -19.12 9.74
CA HIS A 408 -13.12 -18.07 9.10
C HIS A 408 -12.42 -17.67 7.79
N GLN A 409 -13.13 -17.79 6.67
CA GLN A 409 -12.55 -17.55 5.35
C GLN A 409 -12.60 -16.05 5.02
N ILE A 410 -11.54 -15.34 5.43
CA ILE A 410 -11.43 -13.89 5.28
C ILE A 410 -11.56 -13.45 3.81
N SER A 411 -11.02 -14.23 2.88
CA SER A 411 -11.05 -13.95 1.44
C SER A 411 -12.47 -13.97 0.88
N VAL A 412 -13.30 -14.93 1.31
CA VAL A 412 -14.71 -15.04 0.93
C VAL A 412 -15.54 -13.92 1.54
N ILE A 413 -15.26 -13.54 2.80
CA ILE A 413 -15.95 -12.45 3.49
C ILE A 413 -15.65 -11.10 2.79
N MET A 414 -14.38 -10.81 2.50
CA MET A 414 -13.94 -9.57 1.85
C MET A 414 -14.31 -9.48 0.35
N SER A 415 -14.71 -10.60 -0.24
CA SER A 415 -15.20 -10.68 -1.63
C SER A 415 -16.73 -10.78 -1.72
N ASN A 416 -17.45 -10.64 -0.60
CA ASN A 416 -18.90 -10.77 -0.58
C ASN A 416 -19.58 -9.64 -1.39
N GLU A 417 -20.22 -10.00 -2.50
CA GLU A 417 -20.87 -9.06 -3.42
C GLU A 417 -22.11 -8.37 -2.82
N ASP A 418 -22.71 -8.95 -1.78
CA ASP A 418 -23.82 -8.32 -1.06
C ASP A 418 -23.37 -7.02 -0.36
N GLU A 419 -22.15 -7.02 0.19
CA GLU A 419 -21.54 -5.92 0.94
C GLU A 419 -20.65 -5.06 0.03
N PHE A 420 -19.80 -5.69 -0.78
CA PHE A 420 -18.83 -5.04 -1.65
C PHE A 420 -19.26 -5.14 -3.13
N LYS A 421 -20.11 -4.21 -3.58
CA LYS A 421 -20.58 -4.19 -4.98
C LYS A 421 -19.41 -4.12 -5.97
N GLY A 422 -19.45 -4.97 -6.99
CA GLY A 422 -18.33 -5.18 -7.92
C GLY A 422 -17.06 -5.60 -7.18
N PRO A 423 -17.05 -6.76 -6.50
CA PRO A 423 -16.00 -7.13 -5.54
C PRO A 423 -14.61 -7.29 -6.18
N LEU A 424 -14.54 -7.51 -7.50
CA LEU A 424 -13.30 -7.63 -8.27
C LEU A 424 -12.78 -6.28 -8.80
N LYS A 425 -13.57 -5.20 -8.72
CA LYS A 425 -13.15 -3.87 -9.17
C LYS A 425 -12.45 -3.14 -8.02
N PHE A 426 -11.23 -2.66 -8.28
CA PHE A 426 -10.52 -1.76 -7.38
C PHE A 426 -11.25 -0.41 -7.35
N ASN A 427 -11.91 -0.12 -6.22
CA ASN A 427 -12.69 1.09 -6.05
C ASN A 427 -12.60 1.61 -4.60
N PRO A 428 -11.64 2.49 -4.29
CA PRO A 428 -11.50 3.09 -2.96
C PRO A 428 -12.72 3.92 -2.52
N ASP A 429 -13.46 4.53 -3.45
CA ASP A 429 -14.61 5.38 -3.11
C ASP A 429 -15.69 4.66 -2.29
N ARG A 430 -15.73 3.32 -2.31
CA ARG A 430 -16.67 2.53 -1.49
C ARG A 430 -16.50 2.73 0.02
N PHE A 431 -15.32 3.17 0.47
CA PHE A 431 -15.04 3.40 1.89
C PHE A 431 -15.28 4.85 2.31
N ILE A 432 -15.56 5.76 1.37
CA ILE A 432 -15.77 7.17 1.69
C ILE A 432 -17.19 7.35 2.22
N GLY A 433 -17.30 7.80 3.48
CA GLY A 433 -18.58 8.05 4.14
C GLY A 433 -19.39 6.79 4.47
N THR A 434 -18.78 5.60 4.41
CA THR A 434 -19.42 4.33 4.77
C THR A 434 -18.80 3.75 6.05
N LYS A 435 -19.23 2.53 6.43
CA LYS A 435 -18.63 1.72 7.51
C LYS A 435 -18.10 0.38 7.00
N LEU A 436 -17.92 0.26 5.68
CA LEU A 436 -17.52 -1.00 5.04
C LEU A 436 -16.12 -1.44 5.46
N GLU A 437 -15.27 -0.51 5.87
CA GLU A 437 -13.93 -0.77 6.39
C GLU A 437 -13.94 -1.71 7.61
N GLN A 438 -15.02 -1.73 8.40
CA GLN A 438 -15.19 -2.62 9.55
C GLN A 438 -15.33 -4.09 9.14
N GLN A 439 -15.71 -4.35 7.89
CA GLN A 439 -15.83 -5.69 7.32
C GLN A 439 -14.55 -6.16 6.61
N VAL A 440 -13.53 -5.29 6.49
CA VAL A 440 -12.22 -5.64 5.92
C VAL A 440 -11.34 -6.23 7.02
N ILE A 441 -11.50 -7.54 7.23
CA ILE A 441 -10.82 -8.32 8.27
C ILE A 441 -9.55 -9.01 7.76
N ALA A 442 -8.72 -8.30 6.99
CA ALA A 442 -7.52 -8.85 6.35
C ALA A 442 -6.50 -9.44 7.34
N PHE A 443 -6.58 -9.06 8.61
CA PHE A 443 -5.72 -9.52 9.71
C PHE A 443 -6.36 -10.62 10.58
N GLY A 444 -7.51 -11.16 10.16
CA GLY A 444 -8.33 -12.04 10.97
C GLY A 444 -8.95 -11.34 12.18
N VAL A 445 -9.66 -12.09 13.02
CA VAL A 445 -10.34 -11.56 14.22
C VAL A 445 -10.13 -12.46 15.45
N GLY A 446 -10.52 -11.94 16.61
CA GLY A 446 -10.55 -12.71 17.86
C GLY A 446 -9.18 -12.84 18.54
N LYS A 447 -9.06 -13.79 19.47
CA LYS A 447 -7.85 -13.96 20.32
C LYS A 447 -6.57 -14.29 19.52
N ARG A 448 -6.73 -14.76 18.28
CA ARG A 448 -5.65 -15.15 17.35
C ARG A 448 -5.49 -14.18 16.18
N SER A 449 -6.07 -12.96 16.26
CA SER A 449 -5.85 -11.91 15.25
C SER A 449 -4.36 -11.62 15.04
N CYS A 450 -4.02 -11.08 13.86
CA CYS A 450 -2.64 -10.79 13.50
C CYS A 450 -1.93 -10.00 14.60
N LEU A 451 -0.76 -10.50 15.00
CA LEU A 451 0.08 -9.85 16.01
C LEU A 451 0.64 -8.51 15.51
N GLY A 452 0.94 -8.44 14.21
CA GLY A 452 1.58 -7.29 13.55
C GLY A 452 0.61 -6.33 12.89
N GLU A 453 -0.70 -6.41 13.13
CA GLU A 453 -1.71 -5.57 12.45
C GLU A 453 -1.37 -4.08 12.50
N SER A 454 -1.02 -3.56 13.67
CA SER A 454 -0.71 -2.13 13.82
C SER A 454 0.55 -1.72 13.06
N LEU A 455 1.56 -2.60 12.95
CA LEU A 455 2.79 -2.34 12.19
C LEU A 455 2.49 -2.36 10.71
N ALA A 456 1.84 -3.43 10.21
CA ALA A 456 1.50 -3.56 8.80
C ALA A 456 0.61 -2.39 8.33
N ARG A 457 -0.40 -1.97 9.11
CA ARG A 457 -1.23 -0.82 8.74
C ARG A 457 -0.43 0.49 8.67
N ALA A 458 0.54 0.67 9.56
CA ALA A 458 1.42 1.84 9.54
C ALA A 458 2.37 1.80 8.34
N GLU A 459 3.01 0.65 8.07
CA GLU A 459 3.86 0.42 6.90
C GLU A 459 3.11 0.71 5.61
N LEU A 460 1.94 0.10 5.41
CA LEU A 460 1.13 0.30 4.21
C LEU A 460 0.76 1.77 4.00
N PHE A 461 0.38 2.48 5.06
CA PHE A 461 -0.02 3.88 4.97
C PHE A 461 1.17 4.80 4.71
N LEU A 462 2.24 4.70 5.51
CA LEU A 462 3.41 5.57 5.42
C LEU A 462 4.21 5.31 4.14
N ILE A 463 4.44 4.04 3.79
CA ILE A 463 5.19 3.69 2.58
C ILE A 463 4.40 4.13 1.34
N LEU A 464 3.12 3.79 1.25
CA LEU A 464 2.31 4.18 0.08
C LEU A 464 2.14 5.70 -0.02
N GLY A 465 1.84 6.38 1.10
CA GLY A 465 1.67 7.83 1.12
C GLY A 465 2.92 8.56 0.63
N ASN A 466 4.08 8.22 1.19
CA ASN A 466 5.35 8.85 0.79
C ASN A 466 5.79 8.43 -0.63
N LEU A 467 5.49 7.19 -1.05
CA LEU A 467 5.76 6.74 -2.42
C LEU A 467 4.95 7.55 -3.44
N LEU A 468 3.65 7.72 -3.17
CA LEU A 468 2.74 8.53 -3.99
C LEU A 468 2.94 10.03 -3.84
N GLN A 469 3.69 10.50 -2.84
CA GLN A 469 4.11 11.89 -2.77
C GLN A 469 5.31 12.13 -3.69
N ARG A 470 6.35 11.29 -3.59
CA ARG A 470 7.65 11.52 -4.24
C ARG A 470 7.72 11.05 -5.70
N TYR A 471 7.00 9.99 -6.07
CA TYR A 471 7.13 9.37 -7.40
C TYR A 471 5.80 9.25 -8.11
N LYS A 472 5.76 9.59 -9.39
CA LYS A 472 4.71 9.18 -10.32
C LYS A 472 5.05 7.78 -10.84
N ILE A 473 4.11 6.85 -10.68
CA ILE A 473 4.31 5.45 -11.03
C ILE A 473 3.50 5.15 -12.28
N SER A 474 4.15 4.59 -13.29
CA SER A 474 3.54 4.32 -14.58
C SER A 474 3.99 2.99 -15.18
N VAL A 475 3.21 2.50 -16.13
CA VAL A 475 3.57 1.32 -16.92
C VAL A 475 4.78 1.68 -17.79
N PRO A 476 5.85 0.85 -17.84
CA PRO A 476 6.98 1.11 -18.71
C PRO A 476 6.56 1.27 -20.17
N ASN A 477 7.26 2.15 -20.91
CA ASN A 477 6.93 2.46 -22.30
C ASN A 477 6.87 1.17 -23.15
N GLY A 478 5.77 0.98 -23.89
CA GLY A 478 5.58 -0.18 -24.77
C GLY A 478 5.10 -1.46 -24.07
N GLN A 479 4.87 -1.43 -22.75
CA GLN A 479 4.28 -2.54 -22.00
C GLN A 479 2.78 -2.29 -21.74
N LYS A 480 2.05 -3.37 -21.45
CA LYS A 480 0.66 -3.31 -20.97
C LYS A 480 0.66 -3.22 -19.43
N PRO A 481 -0.41 -2.70 -18.81
CA PRO A 481 -0.58 -2.81 -17.37
C PRO A 481 -0.42 -4.26 -16.89
N PRO A 482 0.17 -4.47 -15.70
CA PRO A 482 0.38 -5.81 -15.17
C PRO A 482 -0.97 -6.52 -14.96
N SER A 483 -0.96 -7.84 -15.15
CA SER A 483 -2.14 -8.68 -14.97
C SER A 483 -2.62 -8.66 -13.52
N THR A 484 -3.94 -8.67 -13.34
CA THR A 484 -4.59 -8.83 -12.04
C THR A 484 -4.82 -10.29 -11.67
N GLU A 485 -4.35 -11.23 -12.48
CA GLU A 485 -4.39 -12.66 -12.19
C GLU A 485 -3.30 -13.08 -11.22
N GLU A 486 -3.62 -14.04 -10.36
CA GLU A 486 -2.66 -14.63 -9.45
C GLU A 486 -1.68 -15.59 -10.12
N LEU A 487 -0.51 -15.74 -9.51
CA LEU A 487 0.51 -16.68 -9.95
C LEU A 487 0.08 -18.14 -9.70
N ASN A 488 -0.52 -18.42 -8.54
CA ASN A 488 -0.87 -19.77 -8.08
C ASN A 488 -2.32 -19.87 -7.63
N VAL A 489 -3.15 -20.49 -8.48
CA VAL A 489 -4.62 -20.63 -8.30
C VAL A 489 -5.02 -21.47 -7.07
N VAL A 490 -4.12 -22.38 -6.63
CA VAL A 490 -4.31 -23.31 -5.48
C VAL A 490 -3.33 -23.01 -4.33
N GLY A 491 -2.64 -21.86 -4.39
CA GLY A 491 -1.69 -21.45 -3.36
C GLY A 491 -2.37 -20.96 -2.08
N VAL A 492 -1.62 -20.98 -0.97
CA VAL A 492 -2.08 -20.42 0.32
C VAL A 492 -2.01 -18.89 0.38
N MET A 493 -1.26 -18.27 -0.55
CA MET A 493 -1.10 -16.82 -0.65
C MET A 493 -1.40 -16.33 -2.07
N HIS A 494 -2.03 -15.15 -2.16
CA HIS A 494 -2.30 -14.44 -3.39
C HIS A 494 -1.03 -13.72 -3.87
N ARG A 495 -0.22 -14.40 -4.69
CA ARG A 495 1.02 -13.85 -5.25
C ARG A 495 0.78 -13.29 -6.64
N CYS A 496 1.36 -12.14 -6.95
CA CYS A 496 1.32 -11.55 -8.28
C CYS A 496 2.40 -12.15 -9.21
N LYS A 497 2.16 -12.08 -10.52
CA LYS A 497 3.20 -12.33 -11.53
C LYS A 497 4.26 -11.22 -11.46
N SER A 498 5.50 -11.51 -11.82
CA SER A 498 6.57 -10.50 -11.87
C SER A 498 6.25 -9.42 -12.91
N TYR A 499 6.54 -8.16 -12.59
CA TYR A 499 6.30 -7.00 -13.45
C TYR A 499 7.26 -5.86 -13.13
N GLU A 500 7.34 -4.90 -14.05
CA GLU A 500 8.17 -3.71 -13.92
C GLU A 500 7.31 -2.45 -13.79
N CYS A 501 7.83 -1.45 -13.08
CA CYS A 501 7.23 -0.13 -12.92
C CYS A 501 8.23 0.94 -13.35
N ALA A 502 7.74 1.97 -14.04
CA ALA A 502 8.49 3.22 -14.21
C ALA A 502 8.19 4.16 -13.04
N PHE A 503 9.23 4.47 -12.26
CA PHE A 503 9.20 5.47 -11.20
C PHE A 503 9.81 6.77 -11.71
N GLU A 504 9.00 7.82 -11.77
CA GLU A 504 9.40 9.17 -12.16
C GLU A 504 9.39 10.08 -10.93
N LYS A 505 10.51 10.72 -10.61
CA LYS A 505 10.60 11.60 -9.43
C LYS A 505 9.83 12.90 -9.72
N VAL A 506 8.87 13.23 -8.86
CA VAL A 506 8.06 14.43 -9.00
C VAL A 506 8.77 15.60 -8.30
N MET A 507 9.07 16.65 -9.06
CA MET A 507 9.58 17.90 -8.50
C MET A 507 8.40 18.71 -7.96
N CYS A 508 8.24 18.77 -6.63
CA CYS A 508 7.25 19.65 -6.02
C CYS A 508 7.76 21.10 -6.12
N TYR A 509 7.26 21.86 -7.10
CA TYR A 509 7.44 23.31 -7.12
C TYR A 509 6.39 23.93 -6.20
N ILE A 510 6.83 24.47 -5.07
CA ILE A 510 5.97 25.32 -4.24
C ILE A 510 6.00 26.71 -4.88
N TYR A 511 4.89 27.09 -5.49
CA TYR A 511 4.71 28.45 -6.00
C TYR A 511 4.30 29.35 -4.84
N ARG A 512 5.18 30.27 -4.43
CA ARG A 512 4.80 31.32 -3.49
C ARG A 512 4.41 32.54 -4.30
N VAL A 513 3.10 32.75 -4.46
CA VAL A 513 2.58 33.96 -5.11
C VAL A 513 2.41 35.06 -4.05
N THR A 514 3.30 36.05 -4.07
CA THR A 514 3.22 37.24 -3.21
C THR A 514 2.65 38.39 -4.04
N ILE A 515 1.50 38.92 -3.64
CA ILE A 515 0.94 40.14 -4.25
C ILE A 515 1.40 41.33 -3.41
N GLU A 516 2.38 42.10 -3.90
CA GLU A 516 2.79 43.34 -3.21
C GLU A 516 1.78 44.47 -3.50
N PRO A 517 1.19 45.11 -2.48
CA PRO A 517 0.21 46.17 -2.67
C PRO A 517 0.84 47.53 -3.02
N ARG A 518 1.94 47.58 -3.78
CA ARG A 518 2.72 48.82 -3.98
C ARG A 518 2.32 49.70 -5.17
N VAL A 519 1.38 49.29 -6.03
CA VAL A 519 0.99 50.14 -7.18
C VAL A 519 -0.51 50.43 -7.29
N VAL A 520 -1.38 49.67 -6.61
CA VAL A 520 -2.84 49.89 -6.67
C VAL A 520 -3.28 51.17 -5.94
N ALA A 521 -2.51 51.64 -4.96
CA ALA A 521 -2.90 52.76 -4.10
C ALA A 521 -2.89 54.14 -4.78
N SER A 522 -2.07 54.38 -5.83
CA SER A 522 -1.90 55.73 -6.38
C SER A 522 -2.83 56.08 -7.55
N ARG A 523 -3.44 55.09 -8.21
CA ARG A 523 -4.34 55.32 -9.37
C ARG A 523 -5.75 54.76 -9.25
N MET A 524 -6.03 53.83 -8.32
CA MET A 524 -7.38 53.30 -8.08
C MET A 524 -8.05 53.81 -6.80
N GLY A 525 -7.33 54.53 -5.93
CA GLY A 525 -7.80 54.99 -4.62
C GLY A 525 -9.02 55.93 -4.61
N ALA A 526 -9.55 56.31 -5.78
CA ALA A 526 -10.76 57.12 -5.88
C ALA A 526 -12.05 56.31 -6.18
N LEU A 527 -11.97 55.02 -6.53
CA LEU A 527 -13.13 54.24 -7.01
C LEU A 527 -13.45 52.98 -6.21
N VAL A 528 -12.50 52.45 -5.45
CA VAL A 528 -12.69 51.26 -4.61
C VAL A 528 -12.00 51.58 -3.30
N GLY A 529 -12.69 51.45 -2.17
CA GLY A 529 -12.16 51.79 -0.85
C GLY A 529 -10.83 51.10 -0.50
N PRO A 530 -10.22 51.43 0.65
CA PRO A 530 -8.85 51.01 0.97
C PRO A 530 -8.70 49.48 0.89
N PRO A 531 -7.59 48.97 0.35
CA PRO A 531 -7.37 47.53 0.26
C PRO A 531 -7.25 46.94 1.67
N PRO A 532 -7.78 45.72 1.91
CA PRO A 532 -7.57 45.04 3.17
C PRO A 532 -6.08 44.74 3.35
N LYS A 533 -5.54 45.12 4.50
CA LYS A 533 -4.17 44.77 4.91
C LYS A 533 -4.12 43.29 5.29
N TYR A 534 -3.98 42.38 4.34
CA TYR A 534 -3.63 41.00 4.65
C TYR A 534 -2.64 40.44 3.63
N VAL A 535 -1.45 40.10 4.13
CA VAL A 535 -0.65 39.01 3.56
C VAL A 535 -1.55 37.79 3.59
N THR A 536 -1.96 37.28 2.43
CA THR A 536 -2.88 36.13 2.36
C THR A 536 -2.13 34.95 1.77
N TYR A 537 -2.09 33.85 2.51
CA TYR A 537 -1.57 32.56 2.05
C TYR A 537 -2.71 31.86 1.30
N TRP A 538 -2.45 31.37 0.08
CA TRP A 538 -3.42 30.58 -0.68
C TRP A 538 -2.97 29.12 -0.61
N GLU A 539 -3.72 28.32 0.14
CA GLU A 539 -3.45 26.89 0.35
C GLU A 539 -4.01 26.02 -0.81
N ASP A 540 -4.88 26.57 -1.65
CA ASP A 540 -5.55 25.88 -2.76
C ASP A 540 -5.51 26.72 -4.07
N LEU A 541 -5.12 26.08 -5.18
CA LEU A 541 -5.14 26.68 -6.52
C LEU A 541 -6.58 27.06 -6.95
N SER A 542 -7.58 26.35 -6.43
CA SER A 542 -9.03 26.61 -6.65
C SER A 542 -9.44 28.00 -6.17
N ASP A 543 -8.97 28.40 -4.98
CA ASP A 543 -9.31 29.68 -4.36
C ASP A 543 -8.62 30.85 -5.07
N PHE A 544 -7.38 30.62 -5.52
CA PHE A 544 -6.67 31.55 -6.39
C PHE A 544 -7.36 31.71 -7.75
N ILE A 545 -7.82 30.62 -8.36
CA ILE A 545 -8.60 30.65 -9.61
C ILE A 545 -9.95 31.38 -9.38
N ASP A 546 -10.65 31.14 -8.28
CA ASP A 546 -11.93 31.80 -7.97
C ASP A 546 -11.74 33.29 -7.63
N TYR A 547 -10.62 33.65 -7.00
CA TYR A 547 -10.17 35.05 -6.85
C TYR A 547 -9.90 35.70 -8.20
N LEU A 548 -9.15 35.04 -9.10
CA LEU A 548 -8.91 35.52 -10.46
C LEU A 548 -10.22 35.67 -11.26
N GLN A 549 -11.17 34.75 -11.12
CA GLN A 549 -12.49 34.82 -11.75
C GLN A 549 -13.38 35.95 -11.17
N ARG A 550 -13.22 36.29 -9.88
CA ARG A 550 -13.89 37.45 -9.25
C ARG A 550 -13.28 38.77 -9.70
N MET A 551 -11.95 38.84 -9.78
CA MET A 551 -11.21 39.95 -10.40
C MET A 551 -11.62 40.12 -11.86
N GLU A 552 -11.74 39.02 -12.62
CA GLU A 552 -12.22 38.99 -14.00
C GLU A 552 -13.65 39.55 -14.11
N ARG A 553 -14.58 39.14 -13.24
CA ARG A 553 -15.95 39.70 -13.18
C ARG A 553 -15.96 41.20 -12.88
N THR A 554 -15.11 41.64 -11.96
CA THR A 554 -15.00 43.06 -11.56
C THR A 554 -14.38 43.90 -12.67
N ALA A 555 -13.34 43.39 -13.33
CA ALA A 555 -12.72 44.01 -14.50
C ALA A 555 -13.69 44.04 -15.70
N LYS A 556 -14.45 42.97 -15.96
CA LYS A 556 -15.53 42.92 -16.97
C LYS A 556 -16.55 44.03 -16.75
N ASN A 557 -17.05 44.20 -15.52
CA ASN A 557 -18.04 45.23 -15.19
C ASN A 557 -17.46 46.66 -15.30
N THR A 558 -16.20 46.85 -14.91
CA THR A 558 -15.53 48.16 -14.96
C THR A 558 -15.18 48.56 -16.39
N ILE A 559 -14.70 47.63 -17.22
CA ILE A 559 -14.44 47.85 -18.65
C ILE A 559 -15.76 48.12 -19.40
N PHE A 560 -16.85 47.43 -19.03
CA PHE A 560 -18.17 47.67 -19.61
C PHE A 560 -18.70 49.07 -19.27
N GLU A 561 -18.56 49.51 -18.01
CA GLU A 561 -18.90 50.88 -17.56
C GLU A 561 -18.05 51.96 -18.26
N ILE A 562 -16.73 51.74 -18.40
CA ILE A 562 -15.82 52.69 -19.08
C ILE A 562 -16.11 52.73 -20.58
N ALA A 563 -16.38 51.59 -21.22
CA ALA A 563 -16.75 51.52 -22.62
C ALA A 563 -18.11 52.19 -22.87
N TYR A 564 -19.09 51.98 -22.00
CA TYR A 564 -20.42 52.60 -22.09
C TYR A 564 -20.34 54.13 -21.89
N LYS A 565 -19.52 54.61 -20.94
CA LYS A 565 -19.30 56.05 -20.70
C LYS A 565 -18.45 56.73 -21.79
N ARG A 566 -17.45 56.05 -22.37
CA ARG A 566 -16.59 56.61 -23.42
C ARG A 566 -17.20 56.54 -24.83
N LEU A 567 -18.08 55.58 -25.11
CA LEU A 567 -18.75 55.44 -26.41
C LEU A 567 -20.04 56.26 -26.53
N GLY A 568 -20.17 57.33 -25.74
CA GLY A 568 -21.33 58.21 -25.68
C GLY A 568 -22.08 58.33 -27.00
N ASN A 569 -23.27 57.73 -27.03
CA ASN A 569 -24.34 57.96 -28.00
C ASN A 569 -23.93 58.04 -29.49
N ARG A 570 -23.01 57.18 -29.95
CA ARG A 570 -22.79 56.97 -31.39
C ARG A 570 -23.01 55.52 -31.76
N ASN A 571 -23.85 55.32 -32.79
CA ASN A 571 -24.24 54.04 -33.38
C ASN A 571 -23.03 53.13 -33.64
N VAL A 572 -22.74 52.25 -32.68
CA VAL A 572 -21.81 51.15 -32.85
C VAL A 572 -22.52 50.10 -33.69
N THR A 573 -22.19 50.03 -34.99
CA THR A 573 -22.72 49.02 -35.92
C THR A 573 -22.46 47.60 -35.39
N ASP A 574 -23.45 46.71 -35.51
CA ASP A 574 -23.46 45.35 -34.95
C ASP A 574 -22.25 44.47 -35.34
N GLY A 575 -21.55 44.80 -36.44
CA GLY A 575 -20.30 44.15 -36.83
C GLY A 575 -19.15 44.35 -35.83
N PHE A 576 -19.02 45.53 -35.20
CA PHE A 576 -17.93 45.84 -34.27
C PHE A 576 -18.10 45.09 -32.93
N LYS A 577 -19.35 44.93 -32.47
CA LYS A 577 -19.70 44.14 -31.29
C LYS A 577 -19.40 42.65 -31.49
N ARG A 578 -19.68 42.10 -32.68
CA ARG A 578 -19.55 40.66 -32.95
C ARG A 578 -18.08 40.20 -33.06
N THR A 579 -17.22 40.99 -33.69
CA THR A 579 -15.79 40.66 -33.87
C THR A 579 -15.00 40.77 -32.56
N HIS A 580 -15.23 41.82 -31.77
CA HIS A 580 -14.59 41.95 -30.45
C HIS A 580 -15.10 40.90 -29.44
N TRP A 581 -16.39 40.53 -29.51
CA TRP A 581 -16.97 39.50 -28.66
C TRP A 581 -16.46 38.09 -28.99
N ASN A 582 -16.25 37.77 -30.28
CA ASN A 582 -15.65 36.50 -30.68
C ASN A 582 -14.16 36.42 -30.30
N ASN A 583 -13.40 37.50 -30.44
CA ASN A 583 -12.00 37.54 -29.98
C ASN A 583 -11.91 37.41 -28.44
N LEU A 584 -12.82 38.02 -27.69
CA LEU A 584 -12.94 37.84 -26.23
C LEU A 584 -13.34 36.41 -25.85
N LYS A 585 -14.22 35.75 -26.61
CA LYS A 585 -14.55 34.32 -26.41
C LYS A 585 -13.34 33.41 -26.67
N THR A 586 -12.52 33.71 -27.67
CA THR A 586 -11.29 32.96 -27.95
C THR A 586 -10.31 33.12 -26.78
N ILE A 587 -10.11 34.33 -26.27
CA ILE A 587 -9.29 34.58 -25.06
C ILE A 587 -9.81 33.75 -23.86
N LEU A 588 -11.13 33.70 -23.67
CA LEU A 588 -11.77 32.97 -22.57
C LEU A 588 -11.66 31.43 -22.66
N VAL A 589 -11.55 30.86 -23.86
CA VAL A 589 -11.37 29.40 -24.05
C VAL A 589 -9.91 28.97 -23.83
N TYR A 590 -8.94 29.86 -24.05
CA TYR A 590 -7.52 29.55 -23.90
C TYR A 590 -6.95 29.89 -22.50
N CYS A 591 -7.58 30.80 -21.74
CA CYS A 591 -7.25 31.01 -20.33
C CYS A 591 -7.69 29.86 -19.40
N SER A 592 -8.46 28.90 -19.89
CA SER A 592 -8.76 27.62 -19.23
C SER A 592 -7.68 26.54 -19.45
N ALA A 593 -6.52 26.89 -20.04
CA ALA A 593 -5.43 25.95 -20.27
C ALA A 593 -4.70 25.58 -18.95
N PRO A 594 -4.26 24.31 -18.76
CA PRO A 594 -3.66 23.84 -17.51
C PRO A 594 -2.27 24.43 -17.18
N ASN A 595 -1.70 25.24 -18.07
CA ASN A 595 -0.34 25.74 -17.96
C ASN A 595 -0.31 27.27 -18.09
N ILE A 596 0.14 27.93 -17.02
CA ILE A 596 0.24 29.39 -16.89
C ILE A 596 1.10 30.01 -17.99
N LEU A 597 2.15 29.31 -18.47
CA LEU A 597 3.03 29.81 -19.53
C LEU A 597 2.32 29.82 -20.90
N THR A 598 1.44 28.86 -21.14
CA THR A 598 0.62 28.79 -22.36
C THR A 598 -0.45 29.87 -22.36
N ALA A 599 -1.05 30.15 -21.19
CA ALA A 599 -1.97 31.27 -21.02
C ALA A 599 -1.28 32.63 -21.25
N ILE A 600 -0.03 32.78 -20.79
CA ILE A 600 0.78 34.01 -20.97
C ILE A 600 1.17 34.22 -22.45
N SER A 601 1.63 33.17 -23.13
CA SER A 601 2.00 33.24 -24.56
C SER A 601 0.81 33.64 -25.45
N VAL A 602 -0.35 33.03 -25.23
CA VAL A 602 -1.56 33.31 -26.04
C VAL A 602 -2.16 34.68 -25.71
N ALA A 603 -2.09 35.12 -24.45
CA ALA A 603 -2.49 36.48 -24.07
C ALA A 603 -1.63 37.55 -24.75
N SER A 604 -0.32 37.29 -24.92
CA SER A 604 0.60 38.18 -25.65
C SER A 604 0.24 38.29 -27.13
N ASP A 605 0.00 37.16 -27.81
CA ASP A 605 -0.34 37.15 -29.25
C ASP A 605 -1.69 37.82 -29.53
N THR A 606 -2.67 37.63 -28.64
CA THR A 606 -4.00 38.23 -28.82
C THR A 606 -4.00 39.75 -28.53
N CYS A 607 -3.13 40.22 -27.63
CA CYS A 607 -2.87 41.66 -27.45
C CYS A 607 -2.28 42.30 -28.71
N GLY A 608 -1.46 41.56 -29.47
CA GLY A 608 -0.93 41.98 -30.78
C GLY A 608 -2.04 42.28 -31.79
N VAL A 609 -3.10 41.46 -31.82
CA VAL A 609 -4.24 41.62 -32.74
C VAL A 609 -5.14 42.81 -32.37
N ILE A 610 -5.35 43.08 -31.07
CA ILE A 610 -6.13 44.24 -30.60
C ILE A 610 -5.37 45.55 -30.85
N ALA A 611 -4.03 45.50 -30.78
CA ALA A 611 -3.15 46.65 -30.95
C ALA A 611 -3.17 47.32 -32.34
N GLU A 612 -3.76 46.69 -33.36
CA GLU A 612 -3.90 47.27 -34.71
C GLU A 612 -5.10 48.23 -34.86
N THR A 613 -6.07 48.22 -33.93
CA THR A 613 -7.38 48.88 -34.15
C THR A 613 -7.56 50.24 -33.47
N SER A 614 -6.73 50.63 -32.50
CA SER A 614 -6.76 51.98 -31.90
C SER A 614 -5.53 52.26 -31.03
N ARG A 615 -4.79 53.33 -31.36
CA ARG A 615 -3.56 53.75 -30.65
C ARG A 615 -3.80 54.18 -29.19
N SER A 616 -4.98 54.71 -28.86
CA SER A 616 -5.32 55.15 -27.50
C SER A 616 -5.86 54.03 -26.61
N ALA A 617 -6.48 53.00 -27.19
CA ALA A 617 -6.86 51.80 -26.46
C ALA A 617 -5.62 50.95 -26.12
N LYS A 618 -4.63 50.95 -27.01
CA LYS A 618 -3.33 50.29 -26.84
C LYS A 618 -2.60 50.75 -25.58
N GLU A 619 -2.46 52.06 -25.36
CA GLU A 619 -1.75 52.58 -24.18
C GLU A 619 -2.49 52.30 -22.86
N GLY A 620 -3.82 52.42 -22.85
CA GLY A 620 -4.62 52.18 -21.65
C GLY A 620 -4.71 50.69 -21.27
N PHE A 621 -4.81 49.80 -22.26
CA PHE A 621 -4.91 48.36 -22.01
C PHE A 621 -3.54 47.76 -21.66
N VAL A 622 -2.47 48.18 -22.33
CA VAL A 622 -1.09 47.76 -22.01
C VAL A 622 -0.68 48.24 -20.62
N GLN A 623 -1.01 49.48 -20.22
CA GLN A 623 -0.73 49.97 -18.86
C GLN A 623 -1.54 49.23 -17.78
N LEU A 624 -2.79 48.88 -18.05
CA LEU A 624 -3.62 48.12 -17.11
C LEU A 624 -3.08 46.68 -16.95
N PHE A 625 -2.74 46.03 -18.06
CA PHE A 625 -2.20 44.67 -18.07
C PHE A 625 -0.81 44.60 -17.44
N GLN A 626 0.08 45.55 -17.74
CA GLN A 626 1.38 45.69 -17.09
C GLN A 626 1.23 45.95 -15.59
N SER A 627 0.35 46.86 -15.16
CA SER A 627 0.15 47.12 -13.72
C SER A 627 -0.41 45.91 -12.95
N THR A 628 -1.17 45.04 -13.62
CA THR A 628 -1.74 43.83 -13.01
C THR A 628 -0.68 42.73 -12.88
N PHE A 629 0.22 42.60 -13.86
CA PHE A 629 1.33 41.65 -13.83
C PHE A 629 2.52 42.12 -12.97
N ASP A 630 2.79 43.42 -12.92
CA ASP A 630 3.82 44.03 -12.06
C ASP A 630 3.51 43.85 -10.56
N CYS A 631 2.27 43.52 -10.20
CA CYS A 631 1.85 43.21 -8.83
C CYS A 631 1.93 41.70 -8.50
N LEU A 632 2.27 40.84 -9.45
CA LEU A 632 2.32 39.37 -9.30
C LEU A 632 3.77 38.91 -9.13
N HIS A 633 4.24 38.76 -7.89
CA HIS A 633 5.52 38.09 -7.63
C HIS A 633 5.29 36.59 -7.45
N VAL A 634 5.81 35.77 -8.36
CA VAL A 634 5.85 34.30 -8.23
C VAL A 634 7.27 33.91 -7.81
N GLU A 635 7.47 33.59 -6.54
CA GLU A 635 8.72 33.00 -6.04
C GLU A 635 8.73 31.50 -6.33
N PHE A 636 9.76 31.04 -7.06
CA PHE A 636 10.05 29.63 -7.27
C PHE A 636 10.87 29.10 -6.10
N LEU A 637 10.27 28.27 -5.25
CA LEU A 637 11.00 27.55 -4.21
C LEU A 637 11.29 26.13 -4.70
N SER A 638 12.49 25.91 -5.26
CA SER A 638 12.98 24.56 -5.56
C SER A 638 13.69 23.97 -4.34
N GLN A 639 13.35 22.73 -3.95
CA GLN A 639 14.05 21.99 -2.87
C GLN A 639 15.51 21.65 -3.20
N ALA A 640 16.01 21.89 -4.42
CA ALA A 640 17.39 21.60 -4.81
C ALA A 640 18.44 22.61 -4.27
N ALA A 641 18.04 23.66 -3.55
CA ALA A 641 18.92 24.78 -3.20
C ALA A 641 19.28 24.89 -1.70
N VAL A 642 19.23 23.81 -0.92
CA VAL A 642 19.63 23.83 0.51
C VAL A 642 21.12 23.52 0.73
N SER A 643 21.88 23.12 -0.30
CA SER A 643 23.33 22.85 -0.16
C SER A 643 24.28 23.78 -0.90
N ASN A 644 23.80 24.79 -1.64
CA ASN A 644 24.67 25.82 -2.22
C ASN A 644 24.02 27.20 -2.13
N SER A 645 24.71 28.10 -1.41
CA SER A 645 24.45 29.53 -1.36
C SER A 645 24.41 30.12 -2.78
N ASN A 646 23.22 30.38 -3.31
CA ASN A 646 22.89 31.41 -4.31
C ASN A 646 21.41 31.29 -4.71
N THR A 647 20.51 31.87 -3.90
CA THR A 647 19.14 32.17 -4.32
C THR A 647 19.20 33.19 -5.47
N SER A 648 18.87 32.76 -6.69
CA SER A 648 18.61 33.70 -7.79
C SER A 648 17.15 34.14 -7.71
N MET A 649 16.90 35.37 -7.26
CA MET A 649 15.61 36.03 -7.43
C MET A 649 15.38 36.27 -8.93
N TYR A 650 14.36 35.67 -9.51
CA TYR A 650 13.86 36.08 -10.83
C TYR A 650 12.67 37.01 -10.62
N GLN A 651 12.88 38.31 -10.82
CA GLN A 651 11.77 39.24 -11.05
C GLN A 651 11.16 38.94 -12.42
N ILE A 652 9.86 38.66 -12.46
CA ILE A 652 9.05 38.85 -13.66
C ILE A 652 9.02 40.37 -13.90
N GLY A 653 10.04 40.87 -14.58
CA GLY A 653 10.40 42.28 -14.61
C GLY A 653 11.89 42.53 -14.91
N ASP A 654 12.71 41.48 -14.94
CA ASP A 654 14.08 41.61 -15.44
C ASP A 654 14.05 41.92 -16.95
N LYS A 655 14.49 43.13 -17.30
CA LYS A 655 14.57 43.65 -18.68
C LYS A 655 15.36 42.72 -19.62
N ARG A 656 16.16 41.79 -19.09
CA ARG A 656 16.90 40.78 -19.86
C ARG A 656 16.02 39.72 -20.52
N LEU A 657 14.84 39.39 -19.97
CA LEU A 657 13.87 38.50 -20.63
C LEU A 657 13.18 39.20 -21.80
N TRP A 658 12.90 40.49 -21.64
CA TRP A 658 12.29 41.32 -22.68
C TRP A 658 13.24 41.64 -23.83
N SER A 659 14.54 41.88 -23.55
CA SER A 659 15.55 42.08 -24.62
C SER A 659 15.82 40.84 -25.47
N LYS A 660 15.43 39.64 -25.00
CA LYS A 660 15.50 38.40 -25.81
C LYS A 660 14.24 38.17 -26.64
N MET A 661 13.10 38.77 -26.28
CA MET A 661 11.89 38.77 -27.11
C MET A 661 11.98 39.77 -28.27
N ASP A 662 12.82 40.81 -28.17
CA ASP A 662 13.07 41.73 -29.28
C ASP A 662 13.70 41.03 -30.51
N TYR A 663 14.37 39.89 -30.32
CA TYR A 663 14.90 39.07 -31.43
C TYR A 663 13.83 38.30 -32.21
N TRP A 664 12.59 38.22 -31.71
CA TRP A 664 11.47 37.55 -32.38
C TRP A 664 10.58 38.51 -33.19
N TYR A 665 10.81 39.83 -33.13
CA TYR A 665 9.93 40.84 -33.74
C TYR A 665 10.47 41.53 -35.01
N LEU A 666 11.61 41.07 -35.55
CA LEU A 666 12.11 41.50 -36.86
C LEU A 666 12.27 40.29 -37.78
N GLY A 667 11.21 39.97 -38.52
CA GLY A 667 11.25 38.94 -39.55
C GLY A 667 12.02 39.42 -40.79
N GLN A 668 13.04 38.61 -41.17
CA GLN A 668 13.38 38.12 -42.51
C GLN A 668 14.87 38.19 -42.86
N GLY A 669 15.43 37.00 -43.14
CA GLY A 669 16.77 36.79 -43.71
C GLY A 669 17.37 35.45 -43.29
N ASP A 670 16.81 34.34 -43.82
CA ASP A 670 17.38 33.00 -43.98
C ASP A 670 18.32 32.39 -42.91
N GLY A 671 17.91 31.21 -42.41
CA GLY A 671 18.85 30.14 -42.02
C GLY A 671 18.87 29.75 -40.54
N ALA A 672 18.57 28.46 -40.30
CA ALA A 672 18.85 27.65 -39.10
C ALA A 672 18.08 27.98 -37.79
N VAL A 673 17.22 27.05 -37.38
CA VAL A 673 16.69 26.94 -36.01
C VAL A 673 17.82 26.40 -35.10
N PRO A 674 18.25 27.12 -34.04
CA PRO A 674 19.15 26.53 -33.05
C PRO A 674 18.33 25.73 -32.03
N ASP A 675 18.75 24.49 -31.77
CA ASP A 675 18.38 23.73 -30.58
C ASP A 675 18.76 24.54 -29.34
N ILE A 676 17.76 24.86 -28.49
CA ILE A 676 18.00 25.41 -27.17
C ILE A 676 17.57 24.37 -26.15
N THR A 677 18.55 23.58 -25.71
CA THR A 677 18.59 22.96 -24.40
C THR A 677 18.65 24.04 -23.33
N VAL A 678 17.75 23.99 -22.35
CA VAL A 678 17.80 24.78 -21.12
C VAL A 678 18.02 23.80 -19.95
N PRO A 679 18.92 24.11 -18.99
CA PRO A 679 19.31 23.18 -17.92
C PRO A 679 18.17 22.80 -16.98
#